data_AF-A0A4P5Y9H5-F1
#
_entry.id   AF-A0A4P5Y9H5-F1
#
_cell.length_a   1.000
_cell.length_b   1.000
_cell.length_c   1.000
_cell.angle_alpha   90.00
_cell.angle_beta   90.00
_cell.angle_gamma   90.00
#
_symmetry.space_group_name_H-M   'P 1'
#
loop_
_entity.id
_entity.type
_entity.pdbx_description
1 polymer ?
#
loop_
_entity_poly.entity_id
_entity_poly.type
_entity_poly.pdbx_seq_one_letter_code
_entity_poly.pdbx_strand_id
1 'polypeptide(L)'
;MADDPLQTLAPRTVLDRAVDKGLISPEIAKDIGGRSSSGAEAADLLVTEGFLTRHLVATVLSTHTPATNITAIQQPVEISGFVITGVLGQGGMGTVYRATQRSLGRQVALKVISPESAADPEFAERFLREARSAGSISHPNVITCFDAGIDKGQPYMALELVTGGDAAQKARKTNNRLSERETLRIGIDCARGLIAIRRAGLIHRDIKPSNIFITEDGIAKLADLGLARSSAGDDRMTMTGRAMGTPAFMSPEQAQGLADVDIRSDICALGGTLFCLLTGSLPYHGATTWVVVAKVMNDPVPDPRALVPEVSAAAAAVVMKAMAKDRAQRYQDPEALLADLELVLAGSQPKLAEPTSQIGTARATRADATQATIALREAPTVIRPPSTQMMPPPEAPASSPAKRSWSPVGLGLAAGLAGAAITTFLLLPGRVPAPPSESPPATANPVGGAAAAPTAAAASPAAVKLCDQWRERLLAAGLRCTVEATAENIAISAVDPGTTSLAPLADAPVERLDLTGCLRLTDLTPLARMPLRRLLLNGCVKLERLDGLEKTPLAELDASGCTALVDLTALRGRPLTWLSLSGCTSLKRLSGIEGAPLTRLDLSDCHQLEGDLAALHAMPLRELVLARCTRLPSITGLSSPALAECDARGCENLRGDLTALKGTALTRLNLSGCVRLERISGIEQLPLIDLDLGGCDRLAAPEMPGVRKPTPLHQLAGLASLRRLSLAKCSWVRDLAPLASLRLTRLDLSGCGDLDGDLKGLALMPLEFLDLTNCSDLDALTGLENAPLKRLVVRGASGISGKKLEPVLGKPDLVIER
;
A
#
# COMPACT_ATOMS: atom_id res chain seq x y z
N MET A 1 -28.58 -16.14 -23.69
CA MET A 1 -27.16 -16.08 -24.06
C MET A 1 -26.99 -14.82 -24.88
N ALA A 2 -26.58 -13.73 -24.24
CA ALA A 2 -26.22 -12.50 -24.95
C ALA A 2 -24.71 -12.59 -25.20
N ASP A 3 -24.28 -12.38 -26.45
CA ASP A 3 -22.88 -12.46 -26.87
C ASP A 3 -21.99 -11.56 -26.01
N ASP A 4 -20.94 -12.13 -25.44
CA ASP A 4 -19.93 -11.39 -24.70
C ASP A 4 -19.16 -10.49 -25.69
N PRO A 5 -19.23 -9.15 -25.58
CA PRO A 5 -18.56 -8.22 -26.50
C PRO A 5 -17.03 -8.39 -26.55
N LEU A 6 -16.45 -9.17 -25.63
CA LEU A 6 -15.04 -9.58 -25.66
C LEU A 6 -14.67 -10.59 -26.75
N GLN A 7 -15.61 -11.43 -27.19
CA GLN A 7 -15.33 -12.46 -28.21
C GLN A 7 -15.19 -11.87 -29.62
N THR A 8 -15.71 -10.66 -29.87
CA THR A 8 -15.72 -10.04 -31.21
C THR A 8 -14.63 -8.98 -31.41
N LEU A 9 -13.90 -8.60 -30.36
CA LEU A 9 -12.78 -7.66 -30.43
C LEU A 9 -11.50 -8.37 -30.87
N ALA A 10 -10.72 -7.75 -31.76
CA ALA A 10 -9.39 -8.23 -32.08
C ALA A 10 -8.44 -8.08 -30.87
N PRO A 11 -7.51 -9.04 -30.63
CA PRO A 11 -6.55 -8.99 -29.51
C PRO A 11 -5.77 -7.68 -29.48
N ARG A 12 -5.35 -7.22 -30.65
CA ARG A 12 -4.63 -5.96 -30.83
C ARG A 12 -5.40 -4.74 -30.31
N THR A 13 -6.74 -4.72 -30.43
CA THR A 13 -7.58 -3.61 -29.94
C THR A 13 -7.58 -3.51 -28.42
N VAL A 14 -7.57 -4.65 -27.72
CA VAL A 14 -7.50 -4.70 -26.25
C VAL A 14 -6.11 -4.30 -25.76
N LEU A 15 -5.08 -4.79 -26.45
CA LEU A 15 -3.67 -4.54 -26.11
C LEU A 15 -3.28 -3.09 -26.35
N ASP A 16 -3.67 -2.51 -27.50
CA ASP A 16 -3.40 -1.11 -27.81
C ASP A 16 -4.10 -0.17 -26.82
N ARG A 17 -5.35 -0.47 -26.43
CA ARG A 17 -6.06 0.29 -25.38
C ARG A 17 -5.42 0.19 -24.00
N ALA A 18 -4.84 -0.96 -23.66
CA ALA A 18 -4.12 -1.14 -22.42
C ALA A 18 -2.80 -0.37 -22.42
N VAL A 19 -2.12 -0.27 -23.58
CA VAL A 19 -0.91 0.56 -23.77
C VAL A 19 -1.26 2.06 -23.71
N ASP A 20 -2.30 2.49 -24.41
CA ASP A 20 -2.75 3.89 -24.46
C ASP A 20 -3.15 4.44 -23.09
N LYS A 21 -3.65 3.56 -22.20
CA LYS A 21 -4.00 3.90 -20.82
C LYS A 21 -2.81 3.79 -19.85
N GLY A 22 -1.60 3.52 -20.35
CA GLY A 22 -0.38 3.38 -19.55
C GLY A 22 -0.40 2.17 -18.61
N LEU A 23 -1.28 1.20 -18.86
CA LEU A 23 -1.46 0.06 -17.98
C LEU A 23 -0.48 -1.07 -18.29
N ILE A 24 -0.03 -1.18 -19.55
CA ILE A 24 1.01 -2.12 -19.99
C ILE A 24 1.99 -1.44 -20.96
N SER A 25 3.20 -1.98 -21.11
CA SER A 25 4.17 -1.48 -22.08
C SER A 25 3.86 -1.98 -23.51
N PRO A 26 4.31 -1.27 -24.57
CA PRO A 26 4.19 -1.74 -25.95
C PRO A 26 4.87 -3.10 -26.21
N GLU A 27 5.88 -3.44 -25.41
CA GLU A 27 6.60 -4.72 -25.48
C GLU A 27 5.74 -5.86 -24.95
N ILE A 28 5.05 -5.65 -23.83
CA ILE A 28 4.07 -6.58 -23.26
C ILE A 28 2.89 -6.78 -24.22
N ALA A 29 2.39 -5.70 -24.82
CA ALA A 29 1.34 -5.74 -25.82
C ALA A 29 1.76 -6.54 -27.07
N LYS A 30 3.02 -6.43 -27.50
CA LYS A 30 3.55 -7.18 -28.64
C LYS A 30 3.75 -8.66 -28.31
N ASP A 31 4.22 -9.00 -27.10
CA ASP A 31 4.39 -10.39 -26.66
C ASP A 31 3.03 -11.10 -26.53
N ILE A 32 2.08 -10.49 -25.81
CA ILE A 32 0.73 -11.04 -25.66
C ILE A 32 -0.02 -11.03 -27.00
N GLY A 33 0.19 -10.01 -27.84
CA GLY A 33 -0.39 -9.95 -29.19
C GLY A 33 0.12 -11.04 -30.14
N GLY A 34 1.35 -11.54 -29.94
CA GLY A 34 1.86 -12.71 -30.67
C GLY A 34 1.32 -14.04 -30.16
N ARG A 35 0.69 -14.05 -28.97
CA ARG A 35 0.24 -15.24 -28.23
C ARG A 35 -1.28 -15.28 -28.01
N SER A 36 -2.03 -14.32 -28.54
CA SER A 36 -3.49 -14.21 -28.41
C SER A 36 -4.17 -14.15 -29.78
N SER A 37 -5.31 -14.85 -29.90
CA SER A 37 -6.13 -14.94 -31.10
C SER A 37 -7.41 -14.09 -31.03
N SER A 38 -7.82 -13.66 -29.83
CA SER A 38 -9.02 -12.82 -29.59
C SER A 38 -8.77 -11.75 -28.51
N GLY A 39 -9.61 -10.71 -28.49
CA GLY A 39 -9.62 -9.67 -27.45
C GLY A 39 -9.84 -10.21 -26.04
N ALA A 40 -10.73 -11.20 -25.90
CA ALA A 40 -10.93 -11.95 -24.67
C ALA A 40 -9.65 -12.63 -24.18
N GLU A 41 -8.97 -13.34 -25.06
CA GLU A 41 -7.74 -14.07 -24.73
C GLU A 41 -6.59 -13.11 -24.41
N ALA A 42 -6.48 -11.99 -25.12
CA ALA A 42 -5.52 -10.93 -24.79
C ALA A 42 -5.81 -10.30 -23.42
N ALA A 43 -7.07 -9.99 -23.13
CA ALA A 43 -7.48 -9.47 -21.82
C ALA A 43 -7.20 -10.46 -20.69
N ASP A 44 -7.49 -11.74 -20.90
CA ASP A 44 -7.24 -12.79 -19.92
C ASP A 44 -5.74 -13.06 -19.74
N LEU A 45 -4.92 -13.02 -20.80
CA LEU A 45 -3.46 -13.12 -20.68
C LEU A 45 -2.88 -11.91 -19.93
N LEU A 46 -3.37 -10.71 -20.20
CA LEU A 46 -2.99 -9.51 -19.46
C LEU A 46 -3.30 -9.63 -17.97
N VAL A 47 -4.40 -10.28 -17.62
CA VAL A 47 -4.78 -10.53 -16.22
C VAL A 47 -4.00 -11.67 -15.60
N THR A 48 -3.84 -12.76 -16.34
CA THR A 48 -3.21 -14.00 -15.87
C THR A 48 -1.70 -13.82 -15.68
N GLU A 49 -1.07 -13.01 -16.53
CA GLU A 49 0.35 -12.66 -16.43
C GLU A 49 0.59 -11.43 -15.53
N GLY A 50 -0.47 -10.92 -14.89
CA GLY A 50 -0.40 -9.92 -13.83
C GLY A 50 -0.13 -8.49 -14.31
N PHE A 51 -0.23 -8.23 -15.61
CA PHE A 51 -0.08 -6.90 -16.17
C PHE A 51 -1.30 -6.00 -15.87
N LEU A 52 -2.50 -6.59 -15.81
CA LEU A 52 -3.75 -5.91 -15.47
C LEU A 52 -4.51 -6.67 -14.38
N THR A 53 -5.36 -5.97 -13.62
CA THR A 53 -6.40 -6.63 -12.81
C THR A 53 -7.67 -6.80 -13.65
N ARG A 54 -8.58 -7.73 -13.28
CA ARG A 54 -9.89 -7.85 -13.96
C ARG A 54 -10.69 -6.54 -13.93
N HIS A 55 -10.51 -5.72 -12.90
CA HIS A 55 -11.13 -4.40 -12.82
C HIS A 55 -10.53 -3.41 -13.85
N LEU A 56 -9.21 -3.44 -14.05
CA LEU A 56 -8.53 -2.65 -15.08
C LEU A 56 -8.83 -3.13 -16.49
N VAL A 57 -9.14 -4.41 -16.68
CA VAL A 57 -9.67 -4.91 -17.96
C VAL A 57 -11.00 -4.24 -18.32
N ALA A 58 -11.91 -4.01 -17.36
CA ALA A 58 -13.11 -3.22 -17.63
C ALA A 58 -12.77 -1.77 -18.08
N THR A 59 -11.70 -1.19 -17.55
CA THR A 59 -11.17 0.12 -17.99
C THR A 59 -10.59 0.07 -19.41
N VAL A 60 -9.97 -1.04 -19.82
CA VAL A 60 -9.48 -1.30 -21.19
C VAL A 60 -10.63 -1.55 -22.17
N LEU A 61 -11.70 -2.19 -21.73
CA LEU A 61 -12.86 -2.56 -22.55
C LEU A 61 -13.91 -1.45 -22.69
N SER A 62 -13.94 -0.50 -21.75
CA SER A 62 -14.82 0.66 -21.83
C SER A 62 -14.62 1.40 -23.16
N THR A 63 -15.65 1.41 -24.01
CA THR A 63 -15.65 2.02 -25.36
C THR A 63 -15.70 3.54 -25.33
N HIS A 64 -15.46 4.17 -24.18
CA HIS A 64 -15.17 5.59 -24.10
C HIS A 64 -13.74 5.88 -24.58
N THR A 65 -13.51 5.63 -25.87
CA THR A 65 -12.74 6.54 -26.69
C THR A 65 -13.68 7.72 -26.98
N PRO A 66 -13.36 8.97 -26.65
CA PRO A 66 -13.99 10.07 -27.36
C PRO A 66 -13.30 10.17 -28.73
N ALA A 67 -13.61 9.20 -29.59
CA ALA A 67 -13.78 9.47 -31.00
C ALA A 67 -15.29 9.44 -31.26
N THR A 68 -16.01 10.35 -30.61
CA THR A 68 -17.34 10.77 -31.04
C THR A 68 -17.19 12.23 -31.42
N ASN A 69 -17.32 12.48 -32.72
CA ASN A 69 -17.55 13.78 -33.36
C ASN A 69 -16.96 15.02 -32.67
N ILE A 70 -16.01 15.65 -33.37
CA ILE A 70 -15.54 17.04 -33.19
C ILE A 70 -16.69 18.07 -33.44
N THR A 71 -17.94 17.70 -33.27
CA THR A 71 -19.10 18.52 -33.57
C THR A 71 -20.27 18.10 -32.67
N ALA A 72 -20.24 18.56 -31.41
CA ALA A 72 -21.41 18.98 -30.61
C ALA A 72 -21.10 18.97 -29.10
N ILE A 73 -20.26 19.90 -28.61
CA ILE A 73 -20.53 20.48 -27.29
C ILE A 73 -21.60 21.54 -27.55
N GLN A 74 -22.88 21.16 -27.51
CA GLN A 74 -23.98 22.08 -27.85
C GLN A 74 -24.16 23.21 -26.82
N GLN A 75 -23.46 23.19 -25.67
CA GLN A 75 -23.23 24.36 -24.81
C GLN A 75 -21.89 24.24 -24.06
N PRO A 76 -21.06 25.30 -23.96
CA PRO A 76 -19.80 25.23 -23.24
C PRO A 76 -20.05 24.91 -21.76
N VAL A 77 -19.42 23.85 -21.25
CA VAL A 77 -19.40 23.59 -19.80
C VAL A 77 -18.56 24.68 -19.15
N GLU A 78 -19.19 25.44 -18.25
CA GLU A 78 -18.58 26.57 -17.54
C GLU A 78 -18.51 26.26 -16.05
N ILE A 79 -17.35 26.51 -15.46
CA ILE A 79 -17.08 26.39 -14.02
C ILE A 79 -16.60 27.75 -13.55
N SER A 80 -17.37 28.44 -12.69
CA SER A 80 -16.95 29.71 -12.06
C SER A 80 -16.33 30.77 -13.01
N GLY A 81 -16.90 30.96 -14.21
CA GLY A 81 -16.39 31.92 -15.20
C GLY A 81 -15.25 31.40 -16.10
N PHE A 82 -14.90 30.11 -15.99
CA PHE A 82 -13.94 29.42 -16.85
C PHE A 82 -14.67 28.54 -17.85
N VAL A 83 -14.53 28.86 -19.14
CA VAL A 83 -15.13 28.09 -20.24
C VAL A 83 -14.18 26.95 -20.60
N ILE A 84 -14.63 25.70 -20.40
CA ILE A 84 -13.85 24.53 -20.73
C ILE A 84 -13.76 24.37 -22.25
N THR A 85 -12.53 24.20 -22.74
CA THR A 85 -12.21 24.06 -24.17
C THR A 85 -11.62 22.69 -24.51
N GLY A 86 -11.19 21.92 -23.51
CA GLY A 86 -10.69 20.56 -23.69
C GLY A 86 -10.15 19.96 -22.39
N VAL A 87 -9.81 18.68 -22.41
CA VAL A 87 -9.15 17.99 -21.28
C VAL A 87 -7.64 17.95 -21.54
N LEU A 88 -6.83 18.27 -20.53
CA LEU A 88 -5.36 18.20 -20.57
C LEU A 88 -4.84 16.91 -19.91
N GLY A 89 -5.53 16.41 -18.89
CA GLY A 89 -5.18 15.16 -18.22
C GLY A 89 -6.20 14.78 -17.13
N GLN A 90 -6.24 13.50 -16.76
CA GLN A 90 -7.14 12.99 -15.73
C GLN A 90 -6.38 12.02 -14.82
N GLY A 91 -6.52 12.18 -13.51
CA GLY A 91 -5.86 11.34 -12.50
C GLY A 91 -6.74 11.08 -11.28
N GLY A 92 -6.22 10.34 -10.30
CA GLY A 92 -7.00 9.90 -9.14
C GLY A 92 -7.55 11.02 -8.24
N MET A 93 -6.98 12.21 -8.29
CA MET A 93 -7.44 13.37 -7.50
C MET A 93 -8.42 14.28 -8.28
N GLY A 94 -8.54 14.11 -9.60
CA GLY A 94 -9.35 15.01 -10.42
C GLY A 94 -8.90 15.13 -11.89
N THR A 95 -9.51 16.07 -12.60
CA THR A 95 -9.29 16.31 -14.03
C THR A 95 -8.72 17.70 -14.24
N VAL A 96 -7.72 17.82 -15.10
CA VAL A 96 -7.16 19.10 -15.55
C VAL A 96 -7.71 19.42 -16.93
N TYR A 97 -8.37 20.56 -17.06
CA TYR A 97 -8.97 21.05 -18.29
C TYR A 97 -8.17 22.20 -18.86
N ARG A 98 -8.14 22.32 -20.19
CA ARG A 98 -7.83 23.59 -20.84
C ARG A 98 -9.08 24.45 -20.77
N ALA A 99 -9.00 25.61 -20.14
CA ALA A 99 -10.13 26.54 -20.05
C ALA A 99 -9.73 27.96 -20.44
N THR A 100 -10.72 28.77 -20.80
CA THR A 100 -10.55 30.21 -21.01
C THR A 100 -11.28 30.96 -19.90
N GLN A 101 -10.56 31.78 -19.14
CA GLN A 101 -11.17 32.63 -18.13
C GLN A 101 -11.87 33.80 -18.81
N ARG A 102 -13.21 33.92 -18.68
CA ARG A 102 -13.99 34.95 -19.38
C ARG A 102 -13.58 36.37 -19.01
N SER A 103 -13.30 36.62 -17.73
CA SER A 103 -13.01 37.96 -17.21
C SER A 103 -11.77 38.60 -17.84
N LEU A 104 -10.77 37.78 -18.22
CA LEU A 104 -9.48 38.25 -18.73
C LEU A 104 -9.16 37.76 -20.16
N GLY A 105 -9.96 36.83 -20.70
CA GLY A 105 -9.72 36.22 -22.01
C GLY A 105 -8.49 35.31 -22.08
N ARG A 106 -7.87 34.97 -20.95
CA ARG A 106 -6.64 34.14 -20.89
C ARG A 106 -6.95 32.65 -20.85
N GLN A 107 -6.06 31.85 -21.45
CA GLN A 107 -6.07 30.40 -21.31
C GLN A 107 -5.44 29.97 -19.99
N VAL A 108 -6.03 28.95 -19.35
CA VAL A 108 -5.58 28.39 -18.07
C VAL A 108 -5.64 26.87 -18.11
N ALA A 109 -4.85 26.24 -17.24
CA ALA A 109 -5.03 24.84 -16.85
C ALA A 109 -5.93 24.81 -15.61
N LEU A 110 -7.18 24.39 -15.77
CA LEU A 110 -8.17 24.33 -14.69
C LEU A 110 -8.20 22.92 -14.09
N LYS A 111 -7.59 22.74 -12.91
CA LYS A 111 -7.64 21.49 -12.15
C LYS A 111 -8.93 21.45 -11.34
N VAL A 112 -9.77 20.45 -11.57
CA VAL A 112 -11.05 20.25 -10.88
C VAL A 112 -10.98 18.92 -10.13
N ILE A 113 -11.26 18.94 -8.84
CA ILE A 113 -11.18 17.77 -7.97
C ILE A 113 -12.30 16.78 -8.28
N SER A 114 -12.01 15.48 -8.24
CA SER A 114 -13.02 14.44 -8.50
C SER A 114 -14.15 14.49 -7.45
N PRO A 115 -15.40 14.15 -7.79
CA PRO A 115 -16.51 14.16 -6.83
C PRO A 115 -16.23 13.32 -5.58
N GLU A 116 -15.55 12.19 -5.75
CA GLU A 116 -15.14 11.26 -4.67
C GLU A 116 -14.16 11.91 -3.69
N SER A 117 -13.19 12.68 -4.19
CA SER A 117 -12.22 13.40 -3.35
C SER A 117 -12.82 14.70 -2.79
N ALA A 118 -13.72 15.35 -3.53
CA ALA A 118 -14.46 16.53 -3.08
C ALA A 118 -15.47 16.20 -1.98
N ALA A 119 -15.92 14.95 -1.87
CA ALA A 119 -16.81 14.47 -0.82
C ALA A 119 -16.14 14.37 0.56
N ASP A 120 -14.80 14.44 0.62
CA ASP A 120 -14.04 14.62 1.86
C ASP A 120 -13.86 16.14 2.12
N PRO A 121 -14.58 16.73 3.09
CA PRO A 121 -14.50 18.16 3.37
C PRO A 121 -13.11 18.59 3.84
N GLU A 122 -12.40 17.71 4.55
CA GLU A 122 -11.04 17.98 5.02
C GLU A 122 -10.07 18.04 3.84
N PHE A 123 -10.23 17.17 2.85
CA PHE A 123 -9.47 17.24 1.59
C PHE A 123 -9.78 18.53 0.81
N ALA A 124 -11.05 18.89 0.67
CA ALA A 124 -11.46 20.09 -0.05
C ALA A 124 -10.93 21.38 0.60
N GLU A 125 -11.01 21.50 1.93
CA GLU A 125 -10.48 22.66 2.67
C GLU A 125 -8.95 22.73 2.57
N ARG A 126 -8.25 21.60 2.71
CA ARG A 126 -6.80 21.51 2.53
C ARG A 126 -6.39 21.94 1.13
N PHE A 127 -7.05 21.42 0.10
CA PHE A 127 -6.78 21.76 -1.30
C PHE A 127 -6.89 23.27 -1.53
N LEU A 128 -7.94 23.92 -1.00
CA LEU A 128 -8.11 25.38 -1.13
C LEU A 128 -7.08 26.17 -0.33
N ARG A 129 -6.69 25.71 0.86
CA ARG A 129 -5.64 26.34 1.67
C ARG A 129 -4.30 26.31 0.95
N GLU A 130 -3.98 25.17 0.34
CA GLU A 130 -2.75 24.99 -0.43
C GLU A 130 -2.78 25.77 -1.74
N ALA A 131 -3.93 25.84 -2.42
CA ALA A 131 -4.14 26.71 -3.58
C ALA A 131 -3.83 28.18 -3.27
N ARG A 132 -4.35 28.68 -2.14
CA ARG A 132 -4.08 30.06 -1.67
C ARG A 132 -2.61 30.28 -1.35
N SER A 133 -1.97 29.29 -0.73
CA SER A 133 -0.54 29.34 -0.42
C SER A 133 0.30 29.38 -1.69
N ALA A 134 -0.03 28.55 -2.67
CA ALA A 134 0.59 28.55 -4.00
C ALA A 134 0.35 29.87 -4.76
N GLY A 135 -0.84 30.47 -4.64
CA GLY A 135 -1.19 31.76 -5.24
C GLY A 135 -0.36 32.94 -4.72
N SER A 136 0.31 32.81 -3.59
CA SER A 136 1.22 33.84 -3.07
C SER A 136 2.58 33.90 -3.80
N ILE A 137 2.92 32.86 -4.57
CA ILE A 137 4.18 32.78 -5.31
C ILE A 137 3.98 33.27 -6.74
N SER A 138 4.67 34.34 -7.10
CA SER A 138 4.82 34.79 -8.49
C SER A 138 6.30 34.76 -8.85
N HIS A 139 6.70 33.79 -9.66
CA HIS A 139 8.10 33.61 -10.05
C HIS A 139 8.21 32.97 -11.44
N PRO A 140 9.16 33.39 -12.30
CA PRO A 140 9.33 32.82 -13.64
C PRO A 140 9.53 31.30 -13.68
N ASN A 141 10.10 30.71 -12.62
CA ASN A 141 10.37 29.26 -12.52
C ASN A 141 9.37 28.49 -11.65
N VAL A 142 8.20 29.05 -11.33
CA VAL A 142 7.11 28.36 -10.60
C VAL A 142 5.80 28.61 -11.35
N ILE A 143 4.99 27.57 -11.53
CA ILE A 143 3.66 27.69 -12.13
C ILE A 143 2.79 28.58 -11.24
N THR A 144 2.25 29.64 -11.83
CA THR A 144 1.42 30.58 -11.09
C THR A 144 0.01 30.00 -10.87
N CYS A 145 -0.47 30.01 -9.63
CA CYS A 145 -1.87 29.78 -9.33
C CYS A 145 -2.63 31.11 -9.45
N PHE A 146 -3.54 31.18 -10.41
CA PHE A 146 -4.27 32.39 -10.74
C PHE A 146 -5.54 32.57 -9.93
N ASP A 147 -6.22 31.48 -9.61
CA ASP A 147 -7.49 31.49 -8.89
C ASP A 147 -7.77 30.11 -8.28
N ALA A 148 -8.59 30.06 -7.23
CA ALA A 148 -9.06 28.83 -6.64
C ALA A 148 -10.39 29.04 -5.91
N GLY A 149 -11.28 28.06 -6.02
CA GLY A 149 -12.62 28.18 -5.46
C GLY A 149 -13.40 26.88 -5.46
N ILE A 150 -14.69 26.99 -5.19
CA ILE A 150 -15.63 25.86 -5.23
C ILE A 150 -16.74 26.24 -6.21
N ASP A 151 -17.03 25.35 -7.16
CA ASP A 151 -18.19 25.46 -8.04
C ASP A 151 -19.06 24.21 -7.86
N LYS A 152 -20.33 24.40 -7.49
CA LYS A 152 -21.30 23.29 -7.29
C LYS A 152 -20.76 22.15 -6.39
N GLY A 153 -20.03 22.52 -5.34
CA GLY A 153 -19.42 21.56 -4.41
C GLY A 153 -18.12 20.90 -4.88
N GLN A 154 -17.60 21.25 -6.06
CA GLN A 154 -16.32 20.76 -6.58
C GLN A 154 -15.23 21.83 -6.43
N PRO A 155 -14.16 21.57 -5.66
CA PRO A 155 -13.01 22.44 -5.61
C PRO A 155 -12.30 22.51 -6.96
N TYR A 156 -11.86 23.71 -7.33
CA TYR A 156 -11.06 23.95 -8.53
C TYR A 156 -9.86 24.86 -8.25
N MET A 157 -8.86 24.76 -9.12
CA MET A 157 -7.68 25.62 -9.14
C MET A 157 -7.35 25.99 -10.59
N ALA A 158 -7.28 27.28 -10.88
CA ALA A 158 -6.86 27.81 -12.17
C ALA A 158 -5.36 28.10 -12.15
N LEU A 159 -4.62 27.38 -12.98
CA LEU A 159 -3.16 27.44 -13.08
C LEU A 159 -2.71 28.05 -14.40
N GLU A 160 -1.49 28.58 -14.42
CA GLU A 160 -0.77 28.91 -15.65
C GLU A 160 -0.72 27.69 -16.59
N LEU A 161 -1.14 27.88 -17.84
CA LEU A 161 -1.06 26.86 -18.88
C LEU A 161 0.30 26.96 -19.59
N VAL A 162 1.14 25.93 -19.46
CA VAL A 162 2.41 25.82 -20.18
C VAL A 162 2.30 24.80 -21.31
N THR A 163 2.63 25.21 -22.53
CA THR A 163 2.41 24.43 -23.77
C THR A 163 3.62 23.61 -24.21
N GLY A 164 4.83 23.89 -23.73
CA GLY A 164 6.05 23.22 -24.17
C GLY A 164 6.27 21.80 -23.62
N GLY A 165 5.34 21.31 -22.78
CA GLY A 165 5.39 19.97 -22.16
C GLY A 165 6.26 19.93 -20.90
N ASP A 166 6.44 18.74 -20.33
CA ASP A 166 7.24 18.51 -19.13
C ASP A 166 8.65 17.95 -19.42
N ALA A 167 9.55 18.00 -18.44
CA ALA A 167 10.93 17.54 -18.60
C ALA A 167 11.00 16.03 -18.87
N ALA A 168 10.06 15.24 -18.35
CA ALA A 168 9.93 13.84 -18.71
C ALA A 168 9.58 13.71 -20.20
N GLN A 169 8.60 14.47 -20.70
CA GLN A 169 8.23 14.52 -22.12
C GLN A 169 9.41 14.88 -23.03
N LYS A 170 10.23 15.85 -22.61
CA LYS A 170 11.41 16.26 -23.36
C LYS A 170 12.49 15.16 -23.39
N ALA A 171 12.75 14.51 -22.25
CA ALA A 171 13.70 13.40 -22.17
C ALA A 171 13.28 12.20 -23.04
N ARG A 172 11.98 11.88 -23.14
CA ARG A 172 11.46 10.82 -24.07
C ARG A 172 11.95 11.01 -25.50
N LYS A 173 11.83 12.25 -25.97
CA LYS A 173 12.11 12.66 -27.35
C LYS A 173 13.61 12.59 -27.66
N THR A 174 14.45 12.43 -26.65
CA THR A 174 15.91 12.48 -26.70
C THR A 174 16.53 11.18 -26.15
N ASN A 175 15.87 10.03 -26.41
CA ASN A 175 16.34 8.71 -25.97
C ASN A 175 16.43 8.57 -24.44
N ASN A 176 15.41 9.10 -23.76
CA ASN A 176 15.21 9.14 -22.30
C ASN A 176 16.15 9.98 -21.47
N ARG A 177 17.10 10.68 -22.08
CA ARG A 177 18.06 11.51 -21.36
C ARG A 177 18.27 12.83 -22.08
N LEU A 178 18.61 13.86 -21.32
CA LEU A 178 18.96 15.17 -21.84
C LEU A 178 20.47 15.34 -21.84
N SER A 179 20.96 16.27 -22.66
CA SER A 179 22.37 16.67 -22.59
C SER A 179 22.69 17.25 -21.22
N GLU A 180 23.94 17.10 -20.75
CA GLU A 180 24.37 17.67 -19.47
C GLU A 180 24.06 19.17 -19.38
N ARG A 181 24.33 19.91 -20.45
CA ARG A 181 24.05 21.35 -20.53
C ARG A 181 22.57 21.67 -20.33
N GLU A 182 21.67 20.90 -20.91
CA GLU A 182 20.22 21.10 -20.74
C GLU A 182 19.76 20.70 -19.35
N THR A 183 20.24 19.57 -18.81
CA THR A 183 19.91 19.13 -17.46
C THR A 183 20.36 20.15 -16.41
N LEU A 184 21.57 20.71 -16.55
CA LEU A 184 22.07 21.76 -15.68
C LEU A 184 21.21 23.04 -15.77
N ARG A 185 20.78 23.45 -16.97
CA ARG A 185 19.87 24.59 -17.15
C ARG A 185 18.53 24.37 -16.45
N ILE A 186 17.95 23.18 -16.58
CA ILE A 186 16.72 22.81 -15.86
C ILE A 186 16.97 22.85 -14.34
N GLY A 187 18.10 22.32 -13.87
CA GLY A 187 18.49 22.37 -12.47
C GLY A 187 18.60 23.80 -11.92
N ILE A 188 19.20 24.71 -12.68
CA ILE A 188 19.33 26.14 -12.33
C ILE A 188 17.96 26.80 -12.19
N ASP A 189 17.09 26.60 -13.17
CA ASP A 189 15.73 27.13 -13.15
C ASP A 189 14.92 26.56 -11.96
N CYS A 190 15.01 25.26 -11.71
CA CYS A 190 14.38 24.63 -10.54
C CYS A 190 14.94 25.17 -9.23
N ALA A 191 16.26 25.36 -9.11
CA ALA A 191 16.88 25.94 -7.90
C ALA A 191 16.37 27.37 -7.66
N ARG A 192 16.25 28.21 -8.70
CA ARG A 192 15.62 29.54 -8.60
C ARG A 192 14.16 29.47 -8.15
N GLY A 193 13.40 28.49 -8.67
CA GLY A 193 12.04 28.21 -8.20
C GLY A 193 11.99 27.83 -6.72
N LEU A 194 12.90 26.97 -6.26
CA LEU A 194 13.00 26.57 -4.84
C LEU A 194 13.36 27.72 -3.91
N ILE A 195 14.20 28.67 -4.35
CA ILE A 195 14.46 29.90 -3.60
C ILE A 195 13.16 30.67 -3.37
N ALA A 196 12.33 30.84 -4.42
CA ALA A 196 11.05 31.53 -4.31
C ALA A 196 10.07 30.80 -3.37
N ILE A 197 9.97 29.47 -3.49
CA ILE A 197 9.13 28.61 -2.63
C ILE A 197 9.56 28.72 -1.16
N ARG A 198 10.87 28.61 -0.89
CA ARG A 198 11.42 28.74 0.45
C ARG A 198 11.15 30.12 1.07
N ARG A 199 11.28 31.19 0.28
CA ARG A 199 10.97 32.57 0.74
C ARG A 199 9.50 32.76 1.10
N ALA A 200 8.61 32.01 0.48
CA ALA A 200 7.19 31.96 0.84
C ALA A 200 6.90 31.06 2.07
N GLY A 201 7.93 30.47 2.69
CA GLY A 201 7.78 29.56 3.84
C GLY A 201 7.23 28.19 3.48
N LEU A 202 7.33 27.79 2.21
CA LEU A 202 6.77 26.54 1.67
C LEU A 202 7.87 25.54 1.30
N ILE A 203 7.47 24.29 1.10
CA ILE A 203 8.28 23.16 0.62
C ILE A 203 7.46 22.45 -0.45
N HIS A 204 8.09 22.01 -1.54
CA HIS A 204 7.42 21.45 -2.71
C HIS A 204 7.02 19.97 -2.54
N ARG A 205 7.89 19.12 -2.00
CA ARG A 205 7.65 17.71 -1.62
C ARG A 205 7.37 16.69 -2.72
N ASP A 206 7.25 17.08 -3.99
CA ASP A 206 6.99 16.18 -5.13
C ASP A 206 7.74 16.62 -6.40
N ILE A 207 9.04 16.88 -6.26
CA ILE A 207 9.89 17.25 -7.40
C ILE A 207 10.26 15.97 -8.17
N LYS A 208 9.89 15.94 -9.45
CA LYS A 208 10.17 14.86 -10.39
C LYS A 208 10.07 15.38 -11.82
N PRO A 209 10.63 14.66 -12.83
CA PRO A 209 10.61 15.12 -14.23
C PRO A 209 9.23 15.51 -14.77
N SER A 210 8.15 14.84 -14.36
CA SER A 210 6.78 15.13 -14.84
C SER A 210 6.15 16.39 -14.22
N ASN A 211 6.74 16.92 -13.14
CA ASN A 211 6.27 18.13 -12.46
C ASN A 211 7.15 19.35 -12.79
N ILE A 212 8.04 19.23 -13.78
CA ILE A 212 8.88 20.33 -14.27
C ILE A 212 8.43 20.64 -15.70
N PHE A 213 7.65 21.70 -15.87
CA PHE A 213 7.18 22.15 -17.17
C PHE A 213 8.24 23.00 -17.87
N ILE A 214 8.32 22.89 -19.19
CA ILE A 214 9.25 23.65 -20.01
C ILE A 214 8.42 24.55 -20.92
N THR A 215 8.70 25.85 -20.87
CA THR A 215 8.09 26.84 -21.76
C THR A 215 8.64 26.72 -23.18
N GLU A 216 7.99 27.34 -24.16
CA GLU A 216 8.47 27.35 -25.55
C GLU A 216 9.86 28.02 -25.66
N ASP A 217 10.16 28.98 -24.79
CA ASP A 217 11.46 29.64 -24.67
C ASP A 217 12.53 28.78 -23.94
N GLY A 218 12.17 27.57 -23.51
CA GLY A 218 13.07 26.63 -22.86
C GLY A 218 13.30 26.85 -21.36
N ILE A 219 12.54 27.76 -20.72
CA ILE A 219 12.60 28.01 -19.27
C ILE A 219 11.83 26.92 -18.54
N ALA A 220 12.43 26.33 -17.50
CA ALA A 220 11.80 25.34 -16.65
C ALA A 220 10.99 25.97 -15.50
N LYS A 221 9.83 25.39 -15.20
CA LYS A 221 8.88 25.82 -14.17
C LYS A 221 8.44 24.64 -13.30
N LEU A 222 8.54 24.79 -11.99
CA LEU A 222 8.03 23.82 -11.01
C LEU A 222 6.50 23.91 -10.93
N ALA A 223 5.82 22.76 -11.02
CA ALA A 223 4.37 22.61 -10.95
C ALA A 223 3.95 21.71 -9.77
N ASP A 224 2.68 21.76 -9.39
CA ASP A 224 2.09 20.94 -8.32
C ASP A 224 2.87 21.01 -7.00
N LEU A 225 2.82 22.18 -6.33
CA LEU A 225 3.41 22.42 -5.00
C LEU A 225 2.79 21.53 -3.92
N GLY A 226 3.10 20.24 -3.92
CA GLY A 226 2.80 19.29 -2.84
C GLY A 226 1.38 19.35 -2.29
N LEU A 227 0.41 19.73 -3.15
CA LEU A 227 -0.97 20.15 -2.82
C LEU A 227 -1.86 18.97 -2.31
N ALA A 228 -1.25 18.02 -1.62
CA ALA A 228 -1.86 16.82 -1.08
C ALA A 228 -1.06 16.23 0.09
N ARG A 229 0.02 16.90 0.56
CA ARG A 229 1.00 16.30 1.51
C ARG A 229 1.35 17.24 2.64
N SER A 230 1.02 16.77 3.85
CA SER A 230 0.93 17.53 5.10
C SER A 230 2.16 18.35 5.44
N SER A 231 1.93 19.59 5.90
CA SER A 231 2.82 20.27 6.82
C SER A 231 2.43 19.88 8.26
N ALA A 232 3.35 19.19 8.94
CA ALA A 232 3.34 18.84 10.36
C ALA A 232 2.17 17.95 10.84
N GLY A 233 2.46 16.67 11.09
CA GLY A 233 1.76 15.87 12.11
C GLY A 233 1.12 14.55 11.68
N ASP A 234 0.69 14.42 10.42
CA ASP A 234 -0.07 13.24 9.94
C ASP A 234 0.68 12.34 8.95
N ASP A 235 1.99 12.55 8.78
CA ASP A 235 2.86 11.75 7.90
C ASP A 235 3.19 10.34 8.47
N ARG A 236 2.24 9.70 9.16
CA ARG A 236 2.31 8.25 9.37
C ARG A 236 1.88 7.60 8.06
N MET A 237 2.84 6.99 7.36
CA MET A 237 2.57 6.04 6.29
C MET A 237 1.40 5.13 6.69
N THR A 238 0.24 5.32 6.06
CA THR A 238 -0.86 4.37 6.23
C THR A 238 -0.40 3.05 5.62
N MET A 239 -0.52 1.97 6.40
CA MET A 239 -0.24 0.56 6.05
C MET A 239 -1.04 0.02 4.83
N THR A 240 -1.61 0.90 4.01
CA THR A 240 -2.53 0.63 2.90
C THR A 240 -1.86 0.67 1.52
N GLY A 241 -0.53 0.82 1.44
CA GLY A 241 0.17 0.80 0.15
C GLY A 241 -0.22 1.93 -0.81
N ARG A 242 -0.99 2.94 -0.36
CA ARG A 242 -1.17 4.20 -1.09
C ARG A 242 0.12 5.01 -1.00
N ALA A 243 1.12 4.56 -1.76
CA ALA A 243 2.29 5.36 -2.06
C ALA A 243 1.82 6.57 -2.86
N MET A 244 1.65 7.68 -2.17
CA MET A 244 1.50 8.97 -2.80
C MET A 244 2.91 9.31 -3.37
N GLY A 245 3.00 9.72 -4.64
CA GLY A 245 4.28 9.98 -5.31
C GLY A 245 5.08 8.75 -5.79
N THR A 246 6.00 8.99 -6.72
CA THR A 246 6.97 7.99 -7.21
C THR A 246 8.09 7.85 -6.18
N PRO A 247 8.21 6.72 -5.46
CA PRO A 247 9.13 6.59 -4.32
C PRO A 247 10.60 6.87 -4.64
N ALA A 248 11.00 6.67 -5.90
CA ALA A 248 12.37 6.85 -6.38
C ALA A 248 12.91 8.29 -6.26
N PHE A 249 12.05 9.30 -6.13
CA PHE A 249 12.45 10.71 -5.96
C PHE A 249 12.27 11.22 -4.53
N MET A 250 11.76 10.41 -3.61
CA MET A 250 11.63 10.81 -2.20
C MET A 250 13.00 11.00 -1.57
N SER A 251 13.10 11.95 -0.66
CA SER A 251 14.25 12.04 0.24
C SER A 251 14.20 10.92 1.31
N PRO A 252 15.34 10.50 1.88
CA PRO A 252 15.41 9.50 2.95
C PRO A 252 14.45 9.79 4.12
N GLU A 253 14.34 11.05 4.51
CA GLU A 253 13.44 11.47 5.58
C GLU A 253 11.95 11.37 5.24
N GLN A 254 11.57 11.66 4.00
CA GLN A 254 10.19 11.46 3.54
C GLN A 254 9.87 9.96 3.44
N ALA A 255 10.84 9.16 2.99
CA ALA A 255 10.75 7.71 2.97
C ALA A 255 10.61 7.11 4.38
N GLN A 256 11.18 7.73 5.41
CA GLN A 256 11.06 7.35 6.82
C GLN A 256 9.77 7.86 7.48
N GLY A 257 9.02 8.77 6.84
CA GLY A 257 7.85 9.40 7.43
C GLY A 257 8.18 10.35 8.59
N LEU A 258 9.35 11.00 8.57
CA LEU A 258 9.72 11.98 9.59
C LEU A 258 8.86 13.24 9.43
N ALA A 259 8.41 13.81 10.55
CA ALA A 259 7.57 15.02 10.55
C ALA A 259 8.36 16.31 10.23
N ASP A 260 9.68 16.29 10.35
CA ASP A 260 10.59 17.45 10.23
C ASP A 260 11.17 17.61 8.80
N VAL A 261 10.31 17.47 7.78
CA VAL A 261 10.70 17.68 6.37
C VAL A 261 10.94 19.17 6.11
N ASP A 262 12.10 19.53 5.55
CA ASP A 262 12.46 20.91 5.20
C ASP A 262 12.91 21.05 3.73
N ILE A 263 13.40 22.24 3.34
CA ILE A 263 13.83 22.53 1.96
C ILE A 263 14.94 21.60 1.44
N ARG A 264 15.71 20.95 2.32
CA ARG A 264 16.77 20.00 1.94
C ARG A 264 16.22 18.69 1.39
N SER A 265 14.95 18.40 1.66
CA SER A 265 14.22 17.29 1.03
C SER A 265 13.93 17.57 -0.45
N ASP A 266 13.55 18.81 -0.78
CA ASP A 266 13.36 19.25 -2.17
C ASP A 266 14.68 19.24 -2.96
N ILE A 267 15.78 19.66 -2.32
CA ILE A 267 17.13 19.59 -2.90
C ILE A 267 17.48 18.13 -3.27
N CYS A 268 17.17 17.17 -2.39
CA CYS A 268 17.40 15.75 -2.65
C CYS A 268 16.56 15.23 -3.81
N ALA A 269 15.28 15.58 -3.85
CA ALA A 269 14.37 15.20 -4.93
C ALA A 269 14.80 15.80 -6.28
N LEU A 270 15.28 17.04 -6.29
CA LEU A 270 15.89 17.66 -7.47
C LEU A 270 17.16 16.92 -7.89
N GLY A 271 18.02 16.51 -6.94
CA GLY A 271 19.18 15.66 -7.24
C GLY A 271 18.80 14.37 -7.96
N GLY A 272 17.80 13.63 -7.45
CA GLY A 272 17.29 12.42 -8.11
C GLY A 272 16.68 12.70 -9.49
N THR A 273 16.04 13.87 -9.65
CA THR A 273 15.50 14.32 -10.94
C THR A 273 16.62 14.59 -11.95
N LEU A 274 17.69 15.29 -11.56
CA LEU A 274 18.84 15.55 -12.42
C LEU A 274 19.58 14.26 -12.79
N PHE A 275 19.74 13.33 -11.85
CA PHE A 275 20.27 11.99 -12.14
C PHE A 275 19.45 11.32 -13.25
N CYS A 276 18.13 11.33 -13.12
CA CYS A 276 17.24 10.72 -14.09
C CYS A 276 17.31 11.38 -15.46
N LEU A 277 17.34 12.72 -15.51
CA LEU A 277 17.48 13.46 -16.76
C LEU A 277 18.84 13.24 -17.43
N LEU A 278 19.93 13.05 -16.67
CA LEU A 278 21.26 12.75 -17.23
C LEU A 278 21.38 11.31 -17.74
N THR A 279 20.85 10.35 -16.99
CA THR A 279 21.11 8.92 -17.21
C THR A 279 20.01 8.22 -18.00
N GLY A 280 18.80 8.79 -18.00
CA GLY A 280 17.58 8.15 -18.49
C GLY A 280 17.08 6.98 -17.63
N SER A 281 17.63 6.81 -16.42
CA SER A 281 17.26 5.77 -15.47
C SER A 281 16.93 6.36 -14.09
N LEU A 282 16.18 5.65 -13.26
CA LEU A 282 15.93 6.09 -11.89
C LEU A 282 17.20 5.89 -11.06
N PRO A 283 17.43 6.69 -10.00
CA PRO A 283 18.59 6.45 -9.13
C PRO A 283 18.49 5.12 -8.38
N TYR A 284 17.27 4.76 -7.97
CA TYR A 284 17.00 3.49 -7.27
C TYR A 284 15.89 2.73 -7.98
N HIS A 285 16.11 1.44 -8.18
CA HIS A 285 15.18 0.51 -8.82
C HIS A 285 14.84 -0.65 -7.88
N GLY A 286 13.62 -1.14 -7.95
CA GLY A 286 13.14 -2.27 -7.15
C GLY A 286 11.88 -2.87 -7.74
N ALA A 287 11.66 -4.16 -7.48
CA ALA A 287 10.47 -4.87 -7.95
C ALA A 287 9.18 -4.37 -7.28
N THR A 288 9.29 -3.73 -6.11
CA THR A 288 8.16 -3.11 -5.40
C THR A 288 8.51 -1.71 -4.92
N THR A 289 7.48 -0.89 -4.70
CA THR A 289 7.57 0.43 -4.06
C THR A 289 8.37 0.40 -2.76
N TRP A 290 8.15 -0.62 -1.92
CA TRP A 290 8.84 -0.75 -0.64
C TRP A 290 10.34 -1.02 -0.81
N VAL A 291 10.73 -1.83 -1.81
CA VAL A 291 12.15 -2.04 -2.13
C VAL A 291 12.82 -0.74 -2.55
N VAL A 292 12.15 0.05 -3.39
CA VAL A 292 12.66 1.37 -3.80
C VAL A 292 12.82 2.28 -2.59
N VAL A 293 11.84 2.32 -1.68
CA VAL A 293 11.90 3.08 -0.41
C VAL A 293 13.08 2.63 0.45
N ALA A 294 13.28 1.32 0.62
CA ALA A 294 14.40 0.77 1.37
C ALA A 294 15.76 1.20 0.80
N LYS A 295 15.91 1.21 -0.53
CA LYS A 295 17.14 1.68 -1.20
C LYS A 295 17.34 3.19 -1.08
N VAL A 296 16.26 3.96 -1.20
CA VAL A 296 16.28 5.41 -0.96
C VAL A 296 16.78 5.71 0.47
N MET A 297 16.45 4.88 1.45
CA MET A 297 16.95 5.05 2.82
C MET A 297 18.40 4.57 3.01
N ASN A 298 18.77 3.41 2.45
CA ASN A 298 19.97 2.68 2.89
C ASN A 298 21.08 2.52 1.83
N ASP A 299 20.74 2.42 0.55
CA ASP A 299 21.75 2.15 -0.50
C ASP A 299 22.59 3.40 -0.77
N PRO A 300 23.88 3.28 -1.10
CA PRO A 300 24.72 4.43 -1.42
C PRO A 300 24.17 5.23 -2.61
N VAL A 301 24.49 6.53 -2.64
CA VAL A 301 24.10 7.40 -3.76
C VAL A 301 24.82 6.94 -5.03
N PRO A 302 24.09 6.59 -6.12
CA PRO A 302 24.72 6.12 -7.35
C PRO A 302 25.44 7.26 -8.08
N ASP A 303 26.62 6.96 -8.64
CA ASP A 303 27.34 7.89 -9.52
C ASP A 303 26.71 7.84 -10.93
N PRO A 304 26.19 8.96 -11.47
CA PRO A 304 25.60 8.97 -12.82
C PRO A 304 26.59 8.56 -13.92
N ARG A 305 27.90 8.72 -13.70
CA ARG A 305 28.95 8.33 -14.64
C ARG A 305 29.08 6.82 -14.80
N ALA A 306 28.58 6.04 -13.84
CA ALA A 306 28.52 4.59 -13.96
C ALA A 306 27.56 4.14 -15.08
N LEU A 307 26.53 4.94 -15.37
CA LEU A 307 25.55 4.68 -16.44
C LEU A 307 25.88 5.46 -17.73
N VAL A 308 26.34 6.71 -17.58
CA VAL A 308 26.66 7.60 -18.71
C VAL A 308 28.04 8.20 -18.47
N PRO A 309 29.13 7.52 -18.90
CA PRO A 309 30.51 7.96 -18.68
C PRO A 309 30.84 9.35 -19.24
N GLU A 310 30.03 9.87 -20.17
CA GLU A 310 30.17 11.21 -20.74
C GLU A 310 29.78 12.32 -19.78
N VAL A 311 29.09 12.03 -18.67
CA VAL A 311 28.75 13.01 -17.63
C VAL A 311 30.03 13.49 -16.96
N SER A 312 30.20 14.80 -16.86
CA SER A 312 31.38 15.40 -16.24
C SER A 312 31.45 15.07 -14.74
N ALA A 313 32.68 14.93 -14.22
CA ALA A 313 32.90 14.70 -12.79
C ALA A 313 32.28 15.82 -11.93
N ALA A 314 32.29 17.05 -12.45
CA ALA A 314 31.70 18.21 -11.82
C ALA A 314 30.17 18.09 -11.70
N ALA A 315 29.47 17.75 -12.79
CA ALA A 315 28.02 17.55 -12.76
C ALA A 315 27.62 16.36 -11.87
N ALA A 316 28.36 15.25 -11.94
CA ALA A 316 28.16 14.08 -11.09
C ALA A 316 28.29 14.43 -9.59
N ALA A 317 29.31 15.21 -9.22
CA ALA A 317 29.52 15.63 -7.83
C ALA A 317 28.36 16.48 -7.29
N VAL A 318 27.81 17.39 -8.10
CA VAL A 318 26.64 18.20 -7.72
C VAL A 318 25.42 17.32 -7.47
N VAL A 319 25.12 16.39 -8.38
CA VAL A 319 24.00 15.43 -8.25
C VAL A 319 24.15 14.58 -7.00
N MET A 320 25.34 14.00 -6.79
CA MET A 320 25.59 13.14 -5.64
C MET A 320 25.50 13.90 -4.31
N LYS A 321 26.03 15.12 -4.23
CA LYS A 321 25.92 15.96 -3.03
C LYS A 321 24.47 16.33 -2.72
N ALA A 322 23.68 16.68 -3.74
CA ALA A 322 22.26 16.97 -3.55
C ALA A 322 21.49 15.76 -2.98
N MET A 323 21.88 14.54 -3.38
CA MET A 323 21.26 13.28 -2.97
C MET A 323 21.87 12.64 -1.71
N ALA A 324 22.83 13.27 -1.03
CA ALA A 324 23.50 12.69 0.13
C ALA A 324 22.49 12.22 1.18
N LYS A 325 22.67 11.04 1.79
CA LYS A 325 21.64 10.48 2.69
C LYS A 325 21.42 11.35 3.93
N ASP A 326 22.50 11.74 4.57
CA ASP A 326 22.49 12.68 5.68
C ASP A 326 22.20 14.10 5.17
N ARG A 327 21.15 14.74 5.72
CA ARG A 327 20.75 16.12 5.40
C ARG A 327 21.87 17.12 5.67
N ALA A 328 22.76 16.86 6.64
CA ALA A 328 23.89 17.72 6.96
C ALA A 328 24.98 17.72 5.87
N GLN A 329 25.06 16.66 5.07
CA GLN A 329 26.04 16.52 3.98
C GLN A 329 25.54 17.08 2.64
N ARG A 330 24.26 17.41 2.55
CA ARG A 330 23.65 18.06 1.37
C ARG A 330 23.97 19.55 1.30
N TYR A 331 23.55 20.18 0.21
CA TYR A 331 23.38 21.64 0.19
C TYR A 331 22.35 22.04 1.26
N GLN A 332 22.71 23.01 2.09
CA GLN A 332 21.84 23.46 3.18
C GLN A 332 20.73 24.40 2.69
N ASP A 333 20.90 24.96 1.49
CA ASP A 333 19.95 25.87 0.87
C ASP A 333 19.99 25.80 -0.67
N PRO A 334 18.89 26.18 -1.35
CA PRO A 334 18.84 26.21 -2.80
C PRO A 334 19.82 27.19 -3.45
N GLU A 335 20.19 28.27 -2.77
CA GLU A 335 21.20 29.24 -3.23
C GLU A 335 22.58 28.59 -3.42
N ALA A 336 23.00 27.75 -2.47
CA ALA A 336 24.24 26.99 -2.53
C ALA A 336 24.25 25.98 -3.69
N LEU A 337 23.13 25.31 -3.93
CA LEU A 337 22.97 24.41 -5.10
C LEU A 337 23.03 25.20 -6.41
N LEU A 338 22.33 26.34 -6.48
CA LEU A 338 22.30 27.20 -7.66
C LEU A 338 23.71 27.67 -8.04
N ALA A 339 24.51 28.12 -7.07
CA ALA A 339 25.87 28.59 -7.31
C ALA A 339 26.76 27.49 -7.93
N ASP A 340 26.71 26.27 -7.40
CA ASP A 340 27.48 25.15 -7.95
C ASP A 340 26.98 24.75 -9.35
N LEU A 341 25.67 24.72 -9.60
CA LEU A 341 25.13 24.43 -10.93
C LEU A 341 25.55 25.48 -11.99
N GLU A 342 25.57 26.76 -11.64
CA GLU A 342 26.01 27.84 -12.53
C GLU A 342 27.52 27.75 -12.83
N LEU A 343 28.35 27.41 -11.83
CA LEU A 343 29.79 27.16 -12.03
C LEU A 343 30.03 25.99 -12.98
N VAL A 344 29.34 24.86 -12.77
CA VAL A 344 29.49 23.67 -13.61
C VAL A 344 29.01 23.95 -15.04
N LEU A 345 27.90 24.66 -15.22
CA LEU A 345 27.41 25.04 -16.55
C LEU A 345 28.41 25.95 -17.31
N ALA A 346 29.15 26.79 -16.57
CA ALA A 346 30.23 27.62 -17.11
C ALA A 346 31.55 26.85 -17.35
N GLY A 347 31.60 25.55 -17.05
CA GLY A 347 32.78 24.70 -17.20
C GLY A 347 33.79 24.79 -16.05
N SER A 348 33.40 25.36 -14.91
CA SER A 348 34.22 25.44 -13.70
C SER A 348 33.91 24.28 -12.73
N GLN A 349 34.79 24.06 -11.75
CA GLN A 349 34.52 23.09 -10.68
C GLN A 349 33.49 23.65 -9.68
N PRO A 350 32.61 22.81 -9.14
CA PRO A 350 31.71 23.21 -8.05
C PRO A 350 32.52 23.58 -6.81
N LYS A 351 31.99 24.49 -6.00
CA LYS A 351 32.64 25.01 -4.80
C LYS A 351 32.38 24.14 -3.57
N LEU A 352 31.16 23.61 -3.44
CA LEU A 352 30.74 22.86 -2.26
C LEU A 352 30.66 21.35 -2.52
N ALA A 353 30.41 20.94 -3.76
CA ALA A 353 30.61 19.55 -4.16
C ALA A 353 32.08 19.27 -4.45
N GLU A 354 32.68 18.31 -3.74
CA GLU A 354 34.04 17.88 -4.04
C GLU A 354 34.00 16.94 -5.27
N PRO A 355 34.69 17.29 -6.37
CA PRO A 355 34.79 16.40 -7.52
C PRO A 355 35.58 15.16 -7.10
N THR A 356 34.93 14.00 -7.11
CA THR A 356 35.54 12.71 -6.74
C THR A 356 36.74 12.40 -7.62
N SER A 357 37.90 12.84 -7.16
CA SER A 357 39.20 12.58 -7.77
C SER A 357 39.94 11.69 -6.78
N GLN A 358 40.17 10.43 -7.17
CA GLN A 358 40.92 9.37 -6.47
C GLN A 358 40.15 8.55 -5.41
N ILE A 359 39.54 7.44 -5.85
CA ILE A 359 39.52 6.17 -5.10
C ILE A 359 40.04 5.08 -6.05
N GLY A 360 40.98 4.30 -5.54
CA GLY A 360 41.85 3.39 -6.28
C GLY A 360 41.16 2.32 -7.12
N THR A 361 41.91 1.88 -8.11
CA THR A 361 41.64 0.77 -9.02
C THR A 361 41.13 -0.49 -8.31
N ALA A 362 39.82 -0.73 -8.38
CA ALA A 362 39.24 -2.07 -8.35
C ALA A 362 38.73 -2.38 -9.76
N ARG A 363 39.33 -3.39 -10.38
CA ARG A 363 39.17 -3.79 -11.78
C ARG A 363 37.73 -4.23 -12.05
N ALA A 364 36.91 -3.33 -12.60
CA ALA A 364 35.60 -3.64 -13.13
C ALA A 364 35.74 -4.58 -14.34
N THR A 365 35.33 -5.83 -14.19
CA THR A 365 35.14 -6.75 -15.32
C THR A 365 33.95 -6.27 -16.14
N ARG A 366 34.25 -5.73 -17.33
CA ARG A 366 33.29 -5.56 -18.43
C ARG A 366 32.75 -6.94 -18.82
N ALA A 367 31.48 -7.20 -18.50
CA ALA A 367 30.61 -8.09 -19.26
C ALA A 367 29.15 -7.69 -18.97
N ASP A 368 28.38 -7.60 -20.05
CA ASP A 368 26.92 -7.41 -20.14
C ASP A 368 26.34 -6.02 -19.88
N ALA A 369 26.76 -5.08 -20.72
CA ALA A 369 25.87 -4.02 -21.19
C ALA A 369 25.08 -4.55 -22.40
N THR A 370 23.92 -5.16 -22.14
CA THR A 370 22.90 -5.39 -23.18
C THR A 370 21.59 -4.75 -22.74
N GLN A 371 21.20 -3.76 -23.54
CA GLN A 371 20.17 -2.73 -23.37
C GLN A 371 18.85 -3.17 -22.74
N ALA A 372 18.40 -2.42 -21.72
CA ALA A 372 17.00 -2.22 -21.38
C ALA A 372 16.75 -0.72 -21.18
N THR A 373 16.45 -0.04 -22.29
CA THR A 373 16.11 1.40 -22.33
C THR A 373 14.60 1.52 -22.12
N ILE A 374 14.12 1.77 -20.89
CA ILE A 374 12.69 2.08 -20.70
C ILE A 374 12.44 3.50 -21.19
N ALA A 375 11.92 3.60 -22.43
CA ALA A 375 11.33 4.80 -22.99
C ALA A 375 10.35 5.42 -21.99
N LEU A 376 10.68 6.61 -21.50
CA LEU A 376 9.64 7.56 -21.17
C LEU A 376 8.79 7.61 -22.47
N ARG A 377 7.52 7.19 -22.49
CA ARG A 377 6.67 7.34 -23.69
C ARG A 377 5.21 7.61 -23.33
N GLU A 378 4.68 8.73 -23.81
CA GLU A 378 3.26 8.98 -24.11
C GLU A 378 3.24 9.92 -25.32
N ALA A 379 2.73 9.47 -26.48
CA ALA A 379 2.13 10.28 -27.56
C ALA A 379 1.69 9.43 -28.79
N PRO A 380 0.66 9.88 -29.56
CA PRO A 380 -0.07 9.13 -30.59
C PRO A 380 0.43 9.40 -32.02
N THR A 381 0.20 8.48 -32.99
CA THR A 381 0.20 8.85 -34.43
C THR A 381 -0.61 7.91 -35.32
N VAL A 382 -1.37 8.54 -36.23
CA VAL A 382 -2.31 8.00 -37.24
C VAL A 382 -1.58 7.63 -38.54
N ILE A 383 -1.90 6.48 -39.17
CA ILE A 383 -1.65 6.21 -40.61
C ILE A 383 -2.81 5.37 -41.22
N ARG A 384 -3.31 5.78 -42.41
CA ARG A 384 -4.35 5.15 -43.24
C ARG A 384 -3.89 3.85 -43.95
N PRO A 385 -4.79 2.94 -44.37
CA PRO A 385 -4.44 1.64 -44.96
C PRO A 385 -4.40 1.66 -46.50
N PRO A 386 -3.76 0.66 -47.12
CA PRO A 386 -4.23 0.12 -48.40
C PRO A 386 -4.58 -1.37 -48.32
N SER A 387 -5.79 -1.66 -48.81
CA SER A 387 -6.21 -2.73 -49.71
C SER A 387 -5.99 -4.22 -49.36
N THR A 388 -7.15 -4.83 -49.11
CA THR A 388 -7.58 -6.24 -49.15
C THR A 388 -6.97 -7.11 -50.25
N GLN A 389 -6.58 -8.35 -49.91
CA GLN A 389 -6.86 -9.53 -50.73
C GLN A 389 -7.16 -10.75 -49.83
N MET A 390 -8.17 -11.49 -50.27
CA MET A 390 -8.91 -12.56 -49.60
C MET A 390 -8.58 -13.88 -50.28
N MET A 391 -8.33 -14.96 -49.55
CA MET A 391 -8.41 -16.34 -50.06
C MET A 391 -8.77 -17.33 -48.91
N PRO A 392 -9.37 -18.50 -49.26
CA PRO A 392 -10.52 -19.10 -48.57
C PRO A 392 -10.14 -20.27 -47.62
N PRO A 393 -11.09 -20.77 -46.80
CA PRO A 393 -10.79 -21.80 -45.81
C PRO A 393 -10.86 -23.21 -46.40
N PRO A 394 -10.08 -24.18 -45.88
CA PRO A 394 -10.33 -25.60 -46.11
C PRO A 394 -11.14 -26.25 -44.98
N GLU A 395 -11.97 -27.19 -45.41
CA GLU A 395 -12.99 -27.96 -44.69
C GLU A 395 -12.47 -28.91 -43.60
N ALA A 396 -13.37 -29.21 -42.66
CA ALA A 396 -13.25 -30.27 -41.66
C ALA A 396 -13.67 -31.65 -42.21
N PRO A 397 -13.19 -32.76 -41.61
CA PRO A 397 -13.92 -34.01 -41.64
C PRO A 397 -14.41 -34.45 -40.26
N ALA A 398 -15.65 -34.95 -40.24
CA ALA A 398 -16.37 -35.52 -39.11
C ALA A 398 -15.99 -36.98 -38.85
N SER A 399 -16.13 -37.45 -37.60
CA SER A 399 -16.65 -38.79 -37.29
C SER A 399 -17.09 -38.90 -35.82
N SER A 400 -18.21 -39.60 -35.62
CA SER A 400 -18.94 -39.81 -34.35
C SER A 400 -18.72 -41.25 -33.83
N PRO A 401 -19.53 -41.81 -32.89
CA PRO A 401 -19.16 -41.98 -31.49
C PRO A 401 -19.24 -43.45 -30.99
N ALA A 402 -18.84 -43.74 -29.75
CA ALA A 402 -19.20 -45.01 -29.10
C ALA A 402 -19.42 -44.87 -27.58
N LYS A 403 -20.50 -45.53 -27.13
CA LYS A 403 -21.14 -45.52 -25.81
C LYS A 403 -20.71 -46.71 -24.95
N ARG A 404 -20.89 -46.60 -23.62
CA ARG A 404 -21.46 -47.61 -22.68
C ARG A 404 -21.38 -47.05 -21.25
N SER A 405 -22.48 -46.66 -20.57
CA SER A 405 -23.50 -47.44 -19.82
C SER A 405 -22.89 -48.31 -18.71
N TRP A 406 -23.42 -48.46 -17.49
CA TRP A 406 -24.71 -48.13 -16.88
C TRP A 406 -24.54 -47.97 -15.34
N SER A 407 -25.41 -47.15 -14.74
CA SER A 407 -25.90 -47.08 -13.35
C SER A 407 -26.40 -48.45 -12.79
N PRO A 408 -26.89 -48.67 -11.53
CA PRO A 408 -27.72 -47.73 -10.73
C PRO A 408 -27.82 -47.91 -9.17
N VAL A 409 -28.77 -47.16 -8.57
CA VAL A 409 -29.52 -47.37 -7.28
C VAL A 409 -28.75 -47.19 -5.97
N GLY A 410 -29.24 -46.55 -4.90
CA GLY A 410 -30.51 -45.87 -4.61
C GLY A 410 -30.60 -45.54 -3.11
N LEU A 411 -31.44 -44.54 -2.81
CA LEU A 411 -31.91 -44.00 -1.52
C LEU A 411 -32.03 -44.95 -0.30
N GLY A 412 -31.84 -44.39 0.92
CA GLY A 412 -32.78 -44.66 2.03
C GLY A 412 -32.26 -44.64 3.49
N LEU A 413 -32.54 -43.54 4.21
CA LEU A 413 -33.12 -43.43 5.58
C LEU A 413 -32.47 -44.01 6.87
N ALA A 414 -32.40 -43.09 7.87
CA ALA A 414 -32.87 -43.18 9.28
C ALA A 414 -31.95 -43.61 10.46
N ALA A 415 -31.75 -42.64 11.38
CA ALA A 415 -32.02 -42.62 12.84
C ALA A 415 -31.39 -43.65 13.84
N GLY A 416 -30.95 -43.13 15.00
CA GLY A 416 -31.20 -43.78 16.30
C GLY A 416 -30.04 -43.96 17.30
N LEU A 417 -29.96 -43.04 18.28
CA LEU A 417 -29.62 -43.17 19.72
C LEU A 417 -29.03 -44.47 20.30
N ALA A 418 -28.01 -44.33 21.18
CA ALA A 418 -28.02 -44.88 22.55
C ALA A 418 -26.85 -44.34 23.40
N GLY A 419 -27.15 -43.93 24.63
CA GLY A 419 -26.18 -43.60 25.67
C GLY A 419 -26.22 -44.57 26.85
N ALA A 420 -25.57 -44.13 27.94
CA ALA A 420 -25.58 -44.61 29.33
C ALA A 420 -24.43 -45.54 29.75
N ALA A 421 -23.58 -45.04 30.66
CA ALA A 421 -23.46 -45.50 32.06
C ALA A 421 -22.14 -44.98 32.66
N ILE A 422 -22.20 -44.37 33.86
CA ILE A 422 -21.36 -44.69 35.03
C ILE A 422 -21.81 -43.77 36.17
N THR A 423 -22.41 -44.38 37.18
CA THR A 423 -22.62 -43.86 38.54
C THR A 423 -22.08 -44.90 39.52
N THR A 424 -21.77 -44.44 40.74
CA THR A 424 -21.47 -45.20 41.99
C THR A 424 -20.01 -45.72 42.06
N PHE A 425 -19.19 -45.53 43.11
CA PHE A 425 -19.43 -45.16 44.50
C PHE A 425 -18.15 -44.67 45.20
N LEU A 426 -18.31 -43.75 46.15
CA LEU A 426 -17.35 -43.29 47.17
C LEU A 426 -17.33 -44.23 48.37
N LEU A 427 -16.15 -44.54 48.93
CA LEU A 427 -15.93 -44.79 50.38
C LEU A 427 -14.46 -44.44 50.76
N LEU A 428 -14.29 -43.53 51.72
CA LEU A 428 -13.07 -43.02 52.39
C LEU A 428 -12.57 -43.98 53.52
N PRO A 429 -11.47 -43.76 54.32
CA PRO A 429 -10.73 -42.49 54.61
C PRO A 429 -9.19 -42.55 54.82
N GLY A 430 -8.57 -41.35 54.85
CA GLY A 430 -7.62 -40.97 55.93
C GLY A 430 -6.22 -40.45 55.59
N ARG A 431 -6.03 -39.11 55.61
CA ARG A 431 -5.08 -38.30 56.42
C ARG A 431 -4.54 -37.04 55.69
N VAL A 432 -4.54 -35.93 56.44
CA VAL A 432 -4.13 -34.54 56.11
C VAL A 432 -2.62 -34.34 56.42
N PRO A 433 -1.87 -33.46 55.73
CA PRO A 433 -1.56 -32.11 56.24
C PRO A 433 -1.49 -31.00 55.13
N ALA A 434 -2.13 -29.84 55.32
CA ALA A 434 -1.61 -28.53 55.78
C ALA A 434 -1.36 -27.51 54.62
N PRO A 435 -1.72 -26.22 54.77
CA PRO A 435 -1.77 -25.24 53.67
C PRO A 435 -0.46 -24.43 53.52
N PRO A 436 -0.13 -23.90 52.33
CA PRO A 436 1.00 -22.99 52.17
C PRO A 436 0.66 -21.53 52.54
N SER A 437 1.68 -20.89 53.10
CA SER A 437 1.77 -19.53 53.67
C SER A 437 1.73 -18.40 52.65
N GLU A 438 1.15 -17.27 53.06
CA GLU A 438 1.20 -15.95 52.41
C GLU A 438 2.59 -15.28 52.45
N SER A 439 2.87 -14.46 51.43
CA SER A 439 3.85 -13.36 51.38
C SER A 439 3.57 -12.52 50.11
N PRO A 440 3.88 -11.21 50.06
CA PRO A 440 2.91 -10.10 50.02
C PRO A 440 2.98 -9.27 48.69
N PRO A 441 2.33 -8.08 48.56
CA PRO A 441 1.74 -7.62 47.30
C PRO A 441 2.70 -6.93 46.33
N ALA A 442 2.23 -6.88 45.08
CA ALA A 442 2.85 -6.25 43.92
C ALA A 442 3.18 -4.76 44.14
N THR A 443 4.47 -4.43 44.00
CA THR A 443 4.93 -3.08 43.69
C THR A 443 4.92 -2.87 42.18
N ALA A 444 4.24 -1.80 41.77
CA ALA A 444 4.23 -1.26 40.43
C ALA A 444 5.64 -1.00 39.88
N ASN A 445 5.83 -1.19 38.57
CA ASN A 445 6.90 -0.59 37.76
C ASN A 445 6.53 -0.65 36.27
N PRO A 446 7.10 0.23 35.42
CA PRO A 446 6.32 1.24 34.69
C PRO A 446 6.14 0.94 33.20
N VAL A 447 5.23 1.71 32.61
CA VAL A 447 5.13 1.97 31.17
C VAL A 447 6.44 2.61 30.69
N GLY A 448 7.03 2.06 29.61
CA GLY A 448 8.08 2.73 28.83
C GLY A 448 9.37 1.93 28.70
N GLY A 449 9.61 1.39 27.50
CA GLY A 449 10.89 0.77 27.13
C GLY A 449 10.74 -0.11 25.91
N ALA A 450 11.05 0.44 24.73
CA ALA A 450 11.31 -0.37 23.54
C ALA A 450 12.38 -1.41 23.90
N ALA A 451 12.04 -2.69 23.79
CA ALA A 451 13.02 -3.76 23.94
C ALA A 451 14.09 -3.56 22.86
N ALA A 452 15.30 -3.22 23.31
CA ALA A 452 16.48 -3.19 22.46
C ALA A 452 16.60 -4.55 21.74
N ALA A 453 16.84 -4.49 20.43
CA ALA A 453 17.21 -5.66 19.65
C ALA A 453 18.42 -6.36 20.30
N PRO A 454 18.49 -7.70 20.30
CA PRO A 454 19.65 -8.39 20.84
C PRO A 454 20.90 -7.91 20.09
N THR A 455 21.88 -7.42 20.85
CA THR A 455 23.23 -7.14 20.36
C THR A 455 23.73 -8.33 19.54
N ALA A 456 24.08 -8.09 18.28
CA ALA A 456 24.62 -9.10 17.39
C ALA A 456 25.83 -9.78 18.06
N ALA A 457 25.70 -11.05 18.39
CA ALA A 457 26.81 -11.85 18.88
C ALA A 457 27.93 -11.81 17.83
N ALA A 458 29.16 -11.49 18.25
CA ALA A 458 30.31 -11.46 17.36
C ALA A 458 30.51 -12.83 16.69
N ALA A 459 30.72 -12.84 15.38
CA ALA A 459 30.90 -14.07 14.61
C ALA A 459 32.15 -14.84 15.06
N SER A 460 32.04 -16.16 15.19
CA SER A 460 33.20 -17.00 15.50
C SER A 460 34.22 -17.00 14.35
N PRO A 461 35.53 -17.18 14.61
CA PRO A 461 36.54 -17.29 13.56
C PRO A 461 36.25 -18.40 12.54
N ALA A 462 35.58 -19.48 12.98
CA ALA A 462 35.12 -20.56 12.12
C ALA A 462 34.00 -20.11 11.17
N ALA A 463 33.02 -19.35 11.66
CA ALA A 463 31.93 -18.81 10.84
C ALA A 463 32.42 -17.79 9.81
N VAL A 464 33.41 -16.96 10.15
CA VAL A 464 34.04 -16.02 9.20
C VAL A 464 34.76 -16.78 8.07
N LYS A 465 35.56 -17.80 8.41
CA LYS A 465 36.24 -18.64 7.40
C LYS A 465 35.25 -19.37 6.49
N LEU A 466 34.15 -19.87 7.07
CA LEU A 466 33.07 -20.51 6.33
C LEU A 466 32.36 -19.54 5.38
N CYS A 467 32.13 -18.31 5.84
CA CYS A 467 31.55 -17.22 5.06
C CYS A 467 32.38 -16.91 3.81
N ASP A 468 33.69 -16.77 3.95
CA ASP A 468 34.58 -16.49 2.81
C ASP A 468 34.61 -17.66 1.80
N GLN A 469 34.67 -18.90 2.27
CA GLN A 469 34.62 -20.10 1.41
C GLN A 469 33.33 -20.17 0.58
N TRP A 470 32.18 -19.91 1.20
CA TRP A 470 30.90 -19.93 0.50
C TRP A 470 30.73 -18.74 -0.42
N ARG A 471 31.25 -17.56 -0.05
CA ARG A 471 31.26 -16.38 -0.94
C ARG A 471 32.00 -16.67 -2.23
N GLU A 472 33.18 -17.29 -2.15
CA GLU A 472 33.95 -17.69 -3.34
C GLU A 472 33.23 -18.76 -4.16
N ARG A 473 32.68 -19.80 -3.52
CA ARG A 473 31.95 -20.88 -4.21
C ARG A 473 30.72 -20.36 -4.96
N LEU A 474 29.91 -19.50 -4.33
CA LEU A 474 28.70 -18.97 -4.94
C LEU A 474 29.01 -17.99 -6.07
N LEU A 475 30.05 -17.17 -5.91
CA LEU A 475 30.57 -16.32 -6.98
C LEU A 475 31.06 -17.16 -8.17
N ALA A 476 31.81 -18.23 -7.93
CA ALA A 476 32.28 -19.15 -8.97
C ALA A 476 31.13 -19.87 -9.69
N ALA A 477 30.03 -20.13 -8.99
CA ALA A 477 28.80 -20.69 -9.55
C ALA A 477 27.91 -19.64 -10.26
N GLY A 478 28.33 -18.38 -10.31
CA GLY A 478 27.60 -17.28 -10.95
C GLY A 478 26.39 -16.76 -10.15
N LEU A 479 26.19 -17.21 -8.92
CA LEU A 479 25.10 -16.75 -8.05
C LEU A 479 25.52 -15.47 -7.31
N ARG A 480 24.99 -14.32 -7.75
CA ARG A 480 25.22 -13.03 -7.08
C ARG A 480 24.35 -12.94 -5.83
N CYS A 481 25.00 -12.85 -4.67
CA CYS A 481 24.35 -12.74 -3.37
C CYS A 481 25.30 -12.12 -2.34
N THR A 482 24.75 -11.64 -1.24
CA THR A 482 25.50 -11.23 -0.05
C THR A 482 25.59 -12.41 0.91
N VAL A 483 26.79 -12.70 1.41
CA VAL A 483 27.04 -13.76 2.39
C VAL A 483 27.67 -13.14 3.63
N GLU A 484 27.03 -13.35 4.78
CA GLU A 484 27.42 -12.81 6.09
C GLU A 484 27.66 -13.95 7.09
N ALA A 485 28.63 -13.76 8.00
CA ALA A 485 28.86 -14.69 9.10
C ALA A 485 27.87 -14.43 10.24
N THR A 486 27.31 -15.50 10.82
CA THR A 486 26.55 -15.45 12.06
C THR A 486 27.43 -15.96 13.23
N ALA A 487 26.86 -16.15 14.42
CA ALA A 487 27.61 -16.65 15.57
C ALA A 487 28.35 -17.98 15.26
N GLU A 488 27.67 -18.93 14.62
CA GLU A 488 28.20 -20.28 14.32
C GLU A 488 28.06 -20.71 12.85
N ASN A 489 27.30 -19.98 12.02
CA ASN A 489 26.92 -20.36 10.66
C ASN A 489 27.00 -19.16 9.69
N ILE A 490 26.31 -19.24 8.54
CA ILE A 490 26.22 -18.15 7.55
C ILE A 490 24.76 -17.74 7.27
N ALA A 491 24.59 -16.48 6.87
CA ALA A 491 23.34 -15.93 6.35
C ALA A 491 23.55 -15.46 4.90
N ILE A 492 22.54 -15.62 4.05
CA ILE A 492 22.57 -15.21 2.65
C ILE A 492 21.40 -14.28 2.37
N SER A 493 21.67 -13.16 1.72
CA SER A 493 20.69 -12.16 1.34
C SER A 493 21.01 -11.52 -0.01
N ALA A 494 20.15 -10.63 -0.50
CA ALA A 494 20.33 -9.92 -1.77
C ALA A 494 20.66 -10.86 -2.94
N VAL A 495 20.01 -12.02 -2.98
CA VAL A 495 20.14 -12.98 -4.09
C VAL A 495 19.57 -12.33 -5.36
N ASP A 496 20.25 -12.52 -6.49
CA ASP A 496 19.86 -11.95 -7.78
C ASP A 496 18.37 -12.25 -8.10
N PRO A 497 17.52 -11.24 -8.32
CA PRO A 497 16.12 -11.42 -8.73
C PRO A 497 15.91 -12.28 -9.97
N GLY A 498 16.93 -12.37 -10.84
CA GLY A 498 16.94 -13.22 -12.03
C GLY A 498 17.20 -14.71 -11.75
N THR A 499 17.49 -15.09 -10.50
CA THR A 499 17.82 -16.47 -10.11
C THR A 499 16.67 -17.43 -10.40
N THR A 500 16.97 -18.46 -11.18
CA THR A 500 16.04 -19.55 -11.53
C THR A 500 16.36 -20.87 -10.83
N SER A 501 17.59 -21.04 -10.34
CA SER A 501 18.05 -22.28 -9.72
C SER A 501 18.84 -22.01 -8.44
N LEU A 502 18.52 -22.76 -7.39
CA LEU A 502 19.21 -22.72 -6.11
C LEU A 502 20.25 -23.84 -5.97
N ALA A 503 20.55 -24.60 -7.03
CA ALA A 503 21.53 -25.68 -7.00
C ALA A 503 22.90 -25.27 -6.43
N PRO A 504 23.44 -24.05 -6.67
CA PRO A 504 24.69 -23.61 -6.05
C PRO A 504 24.65 -23.57 -4.51
N LEU A 505 23.47 -23.34 -3.92
CA LEU A 505 23.24 -23.27 -2.47
C LEU A 505 23.07 -24.67 -1.84
N ALA A 506 23.02 -25.74 -2.63
CA ALA A 506 22.80 -27.08 -2.10
C ALA A 506 23.85 -27.44 -1.04
N ASP A 507 23.36 -28.02 0.07
CA ASP A 507 24.13 -28.39 1.25
C ASP A 507 24.85 -27.22 1.96
N ALA A 508 24.45 -25.98 1.71
CA ALA A 508 25.02 -24.83 2.40
C ALA A 508 24.58 -24.77 3.88
N PRO A 509 25.50 -24.49 4.82
CA PRO A 509 25.21 -24.36 6.25
C PRO A 509 24.58 -23.00 6.58
N VAL A 510 23.49 -22.68 5.88
CA VAL A 510 22.78 -21.39 5.96
C VAL A 510 21.62 -21.53 6.93
N GLU A 511 21.56 -20.64 7.92
CA GLU A 511 20.43 -20.58 8.86
C GLU A 511 19.39 -19.54 8.46
N ARG A 512 19.82 -18.49 7.75
CA ARG A 512 18.96 -17.39 7.30
C ARG A 512 19.18 -17.15 5.82
N LEU A 513 18.12 -17.31 5.03
CA LEU A 513 18.16 -17.15 3.58
C LEU A 513 17.08 -16.17 3.15
N ASP A 514 17.47 -15.16 2.38
CA ASP A 514 16.58 -14.17 1.79
C ASP A 514 16.62 -14.24 0.26
N LEU A 515 15.52 -14.73 -0.30
CA LEU A 515 15.24 -14.87 -1.74
C LEU A 515 14.17 -13.86 -2.18
N THR A 516 13.96 -12.78 -1.42
CA THR A 516 13.00 -11.73 -1.75
C THR A 516 13.24 -11.21 -3.17
N GLY A 517 12.19 -11.23 -4.00
CA GLY A 517 12.22 -10.74 -5.36
C GLY A 517 12.78 -11.72 -6.38
N CYS A 518 13.06 -12.98 -6.04
CA CYS A 518 13.44 -14.01 -7.02
C CYS A 518 12.23 -14.43 -7.89
N LEU A 519 11.81 -13.55 -8.81
CA LEU A 519 10.54 -13.65 -9.55
C LEU A 519 10.45 -14.88 -10.47
N ARG A 520 11.59 -15.48 -10.82
CA ARG A 520 11.69 -16.63 -11.73
C ARG A 520 11.90 -17.96 -11.01
N LEU A 521 11.98 -17.95 -9.68
CA LEU A 521 12.20 -19.13 -8.88
C LEU A 521 10.96 -20.02 -8.84
N THR A 522 11.14 -21.30 -9.15
CA THR A 522 10.06 -22.31 -9.17
C THR A 522 10.35 -23.52 -8.30
N ASP A 523 11.58 -23.71 -7.85
CA ASP A 523 12.05 -24.93 -7.21
C ASP A 523 12.89 -24.63 -5.96
N LEU A 524 12.45 -25.15 -4.82
CA LEU A 524 13.16 -25.05 -3.53
C LEU A 524 13.83 -26.37 -3.13
N THR A 525 13.78 -27.43 -3.94
CA THR A 525 14.39 -28.74 -3.61
C THR A 525 15.88 -28.67 -3.26
N PRO A 526 16.71 -27.74 -3.80
CA PRO A 526 18.10 -27.60 -3.34
C PRO A 526 18.25 -27.20 -1.86
N LEU A 527 17.20 -26.68 -1.23
CA LEU A 527 17.19 -26.27 0.18
C LEU A 527 16.98 -27.45 1.16
N ALA A 528 16.64 -28.64 0.67
CA ALA A 528 16.18 -29.79 1.47
C ALA A 528 17.11 -30.26 2.58
N ARG A 529 18.41 -29.99 2.47
CA ARG A 529 19.43 -30.43 3.43
C ARG A 529 20.02 -29.30 4.26
N MET A 530 19.51 -28.08 4.09
CA MET A 530 20.05 -26.89 4.74
C MET A 530 19.45 -26.70 6.15
N PRO A 531 20.24 -26.24 7.14
CA PRO A 531 19.78 -26.00 8.51
C PRO A 531 19.01 -24.68 8.63
N LEU A 532 18.10 -24.39 7.69
CA LEU A 532 17.37 -23.13 7.61
C LEU A 532 16.43 -22.95 8.80
N ARG A 533 16.60 -21.84 9.53
CA ARG A 533 15.73 -21.35 10.60
C ARG A 533 14.81 -20.24 10.12
N ARG A 534 15.27 -19.38 9.22
CA ARG A 534 14.50 -18.29 8.62
C ARG A 534 14.65 -18.27 7.11
N LEU A 535 13.53 -18.16 6.41
CA LEU A 535 13.47 -18.06 4.96
C LEU A 535 12.54 -16.92 4.54
N LEU A 536 13.03 -16.03 3.69
CA LEU A 536 12.23 -14.97 3.07
C LEU A 536 12.09 -15.29 1.57
N LEU A 537 10.86 -15.40 1.09
CA LEU A 537 10.47 -15.71 -0.29
C LEU A 537 9.62 -14.57 -0.89
N ASN A 538 9.64 -13.39 -0.28
CA ASN A 538 8.75 -12.29 -0.64
C ASN A 538 8.74 -12.02 -2.16
N GLY A 539 7.58 -12.12 -2.79
CA GLY A 539 7.41 -11.87 -4.23
C GLY A 539 7.93 -12.97 -5.16
N CYS A 540 8.20 -14.20 -4.68
CA CYS A 540 8.49 -15.35 -5.54
C CYS A 540 7.20 -15.83 -6.26
N VAL A 541 6.73 -15.02 -7.21
CA VAL A 541 5.39 -15.16 -7.83
C VAL A 541 5.16 -16.45 -8.60
N LYS A 542 6.22 -17.13 -9.05
CA LYS A 542 6.13 -18.41 -9.80
C LYS A 542 6.18 -19.66 -8.91
N LEU A 543 6.33 -19.48 -7.60
CA LEU A 543 6.46 -20.60 -6.68
C LEU A 543 5.07 -21.15 -6.32
N GLU A 544 4.72 -22.31 -6.86
CA GLU A 544 3.43 -22.96 -6.61
C GLU A 544 3.42 -23.85 -5.37
N ARG A 545 4.58 -24.41 -5.02
CA ARG A 545 4.78 -25.41 -3.97
C ARG A 545 6.05 -25.10 -3.20
N LEU A 546 6.11 -25.57 -1.95
CA LEU A 546 7.27 -25.39 -1.06
C LEU A 546 8.11 -26.67 -0.94
N ASP A 547 8.09 -27.52 -1.96
CA ASP A 547 8.81 -28.80 -1.98
C ASP A 547 10.32 -28.55 -1.76
N GLY A 548 10.93 -29.33 -0.89
CA GLY A 548 12.30 -29.09 -0.40
C GLY A 548 12.36 -28.45 0.98
N LEU A 549 11.25 -28.04 1.59
CA LEU A 549 11.25 -27.54 2.99
C LEU A 549 10.93 -28.62 4.03
N GLU A 550 10.59 -29.85 3.62
CA GLU A 550 10.03 -30.93 4.46
C GLU A 550 10.98 -31.44 5.54
N LYS A 551 12.28 -31.15 5.42
CA LYS A 551 13.31 -31.58 6.38
C LYS A 551 14.03 -30.42 7.05
N THR A 552 13.69 -29.18 6.69
CA THR A 552 14.33 -27.99 7.26
C THR A 552 13.79 -27.71 8.67
N PRO A 553 14.62 -27.20 9.62
CA PRO A 553 14.17 -26.82 10.96
C PRO A 553 13.56 -25.40 10.98
N LEU A 554 12.74 -25.08 9.98
CA LEU A 554 12.26 -23.72 9.71
C LEU A 554 11.34 -23.22 10.82
N ALA A 555 11.70 -22.08 11.41
CA ALA A 555 10.98 -21.41 12.49
C ALA A 555 10.27 -20.13 12.03
N GLU A 556 10.80 -19.48 10.99
CA GLU A 556 10.27 -18.25 10.41
C GLU A 556 10.20 -18.37 8.89
N LEU A 557 9.02 -18.15 8.32
CA LEU A 557 8.82 -18.13 6.87
C LEU A 557 8.02 -16.91 6.46
N ASP A 558 8.56 -16.13 5.53
CA ASP A 558 7.84 -15.04 4.88
C ASP A 558 7.67 -15.37 3.39
N ALA A 559 6.48 -15.79 3.00
CA ALA A 559 6.13 -16.08 1.62
C ALA A 559 5.14 -15.04 1.07
N SER A 560 5.21 -13.81 1.57
CA SER A 560 4.29 -12.76 1.13
C SER A 560 4.45 -12.48 -0.37
N GLY A 561 3.34 -12.33 -1.09
CA GLY A 561 3.34 -12.07 -2.54
C GLY A 561 3.74 -13.27 -3.41
N CYS A 562 3.85 -14.48 -2.86
CA CYS A 562 3.94 -15.71 -3.65
C CYS A 562 2.56 -16.03 -4.25
N THR A 563 2.14 -15.26 -5.26
CA THR A 563 0.77 -15.28 -5.80
C THR A 563 0.34 -16.62 -6.38
N ALA A 564 1.28 -17.44 -6.88
CA ALA A 564 1.00 -18.77 -7.42
C ALA A 564 0.99 -19.88 -6.35
N LEU A 565 1.34 -19.58 -5.09
CA LEU A 565 1.44 -20.58 -4.03
C LEU A 565 0.06 -21.19 -3.74
N VAL A 566 -0.05 -22.51 -3.89
CA VAL A 566 -1.29 -23.27 -3.68
C VAL A 566 -1.15 -24.40 -2.67
N ASP A 567 0.07 -24.85 -2.38
CA ASP A 567 0.33 -26.02 -1.53
C ASP A 567 1.33 -25.70 -0.39
N LEU A 568 0.88 -25.90 0.85
CA LEU A 568 1.68 -25.71 2.07
C LEU A 568 2.11 -27.04 2.71
N THR A 569 1.84 -28.19 2.09
CA THR A 569 2.09 -29.52 2.68
C THR A 569 3.54 -29.75 3.10
N ALA A 570 4.50 -29.11 2.43
CA ALA A 570 5.91 -29.18 2.80
C ALA A 570 6.23 -28.55 4.17
N LEU A 571 5.33 -27.71 4.70
CA LEU A 571 5.45 -27.10 6.03
C LEU A 571 4.95 -28.01 7.16
N ARG A 572 4.42 -29.20 6.84
CA ARG A 572 3.84 -30.09 7.85
C ARG A 572 4.87 -30.52 8.90
N GLY A 573 4.49 -30.35 10.16
CA GLY A 573 5.34 -30.69 11.31
C GLY A 573 6.59 -29.82 11.47
N ARG A 574 6.68 -28.68 10.77
CA ARG A 574 7.77 -27.72 10.97
C ARG A 574 7.57 -26.92 12.26
N PRO A 575 8.64 -26.54 12.99
CA PRO A 575 8.55 -25.76 14.22
C PRO A 575 8.31 -24.26 13.95
N LEU A 576 7.39 -23.94 13.04
CA LEU A 576 7.11 -22.56 12.62
C LEU A 576 6.47 -21.77 13.76
N THR A 577 7.09 -20.65 14.12
CA THR A 577 6.62 -19.68 15.12
C THR A 577 6.08 -18.39 14.50
N TRP A 578 6.52 -18.07 13.29
CA TRP A 578 6.01 -16.96 12.48
C TRP A 578 5.88 -17.39 11.02
N LEU A 579 4.73 -17.07 10.43
CA LEU A 579 4.44 -17.33 9.02
C LEU A 579 3.69 -16.13 8.43
N SER A 580 4.19 -15.62 7.31
CA SER A 580 3.44 -14.67 6.47
C SER A 580 3.16 -15.29 5.11
N LEU A 581 1.88 -15.24 4.73
CA LEU A 581 1.35 -15.62 3.42
C LEU A 581 0.58 -14.45 2.81
N SER A 582 0.86 -13.22 3.26
CA SER A 582 0.16 -12.02 2.79
C SER A 582 0.26 -11.90 1.26
N GLY A 583 -0.85 -11.77 0.55
CA GLY A 583 -0.89 -11.66 -0.90
C GLY A 583 -0.68 -12.98 -1.66
N CYS A 584 -0.75 -14.14 -0.99
CA CYS A 584 -0.80 -15.46 -1.64
C CYS A 584 -2.18 -15.68 -2.27
N THR A 585 -2.45 -15.00 -3.38
CA THR A 585 -3.80 -14.91 -3.96
C THR A 585 -4.36 -16.23 -4.46
N SER A 586 -3.54 -17.22 -4.82
CA SER A 586 -4.02 -18.54 -5.28
C SER A 586 -4.29 -19.53 -4.14
N LEU A 587 -3.88 -19.20 -2.92
CA LEU A 587 -4.02 -20.08 -1.77
C LEU A 587 -5.50 -20.21 -1.37
N LYS A 588 -6.01 -21.45 -1.39
CA LYS A 588 -7.40 -21.76 -1.07
C LYS A 588 -7.61 -22.32 0.33
N ARG A 589 -6.61 -23.04 0.86
CA ARG A 589 -6.69 -23.80 2.11
C ARG A 589 -5.37 -23.70 2.86
N LEU A 590 -5.45 -23.87 4.18
CA LEU A 590 -4.30 -23.86 5.08
C LEU A 590 -3.80 -25.29 5.39
N SER A 591 -4.14 -26.27 4.57
CA SER A 591 -3.69 -27.65 4.77
C SER A 591 -2.17 -27.74 4.60
N GLY A 592 -1.48 -28.24 5.61
CA GLY A 592 -0.01 -28.30 5.66
C GLY A 592 0.60 -27.55 6.84
N ILE A 593 -0.12 -26.62 7.49
CA ILE A 593 0.39 -25.92 8.68
C ILE A 593 -0.24 -26.42 9.99
N GLU A 594 -1.06 -27.47 9.96
CA GLU A 594 -1.75 -27.98 11.15
C GLU A 594 -0.77 -28.38 12.26
N GLY A 595 -1.06 -27.96 13.49
CA GLY A 595 -0.24 -28.28 14.67
C GLY A 595 1.11 -27.55 14.75
N ALA A 596 1.42 -26.63 13.83
CA ALA A 596 2.59 -25.78 13.93
C ALA A 596 2.49 -24.86 15.17
N PRO A 597 3.60 -24.61 15.91
CA PRO A 597 3.62 -23.74 17.10
C PRO A 597 3.60 -22.24 16.73
N LEU A 598 2.75 -21.86 15.80
CA LEU A 598 2.67 -20.49 15.28
C LEU A 598 2.19 -19.54 16.37
N THR A 599 2.96 -18.47 16.58
CA THR A 599 2.59 -17.35 17.45
C THR A 599 2.07 -16.16 16.66
N ARG A 600 2.45 -16.06 15.38
CA ARG A 600 2.02 -14.98 14.49
C ARG A 600 1.77 -15.53 13.09
N LEU A 601 0.62 -15.20 12.53
CA LEU A 601 0.21 -15.62 11.19
C LEU A 601 -0.41 -14.44 10.44
N ASP A 602 0.14 -14.11 9.28
CA ASP A 602 -0.41 -13.11 8.37
C ASP A 602 -0.93 -13.77 7.10
N LEU A 603 -2.23 -13.62 6.85
CA LEU A 603 -2.97 -14.11 5.69
C LEU A 603 -3.61 -12.95 4.90
N SER A 604 -3.16 -11.72 5.10
CA SER A 604 -3.72 -10.54 4.43
C SER A 604 -3.78 -10.74 2.91
N ASP A 605 -4.81 -10.22 2.25
CA ASP A 605 -4.98 -10.29 0.79
C ASP A 605 -4.98 -11.73 0.20
N CYS A 606 -5.21 -12.78 1.01
CA CYS A 606 -5.48 -14.14 0.53
C CYS A 606 -6.90 -14.26 -0.04
N HIS A 607 -7.16 -13.63 -1.18
CA HIS A 607 -8.51 -13.48 -1.73
C HIS A 607 -9.22 -14.80 -2.09
N GLN A 608 -8.49 -15.90 -2.32
CA GLN A 608 -9.07 -17.21 -2.65
C GLN A 608 -9.27 -18.11 -1.43
N LEU A 609 -8.96 -17.66 -0.22
CA LEU A 609 -9.12 -18.47 1.00
C LEU A 609 -10.61 -18.78 1.26
N GLU A 610 -10.98 -20.06 1.22
CA GLU A 610 -12.39 -20.51 1.15
C GLU A 610 -13.06 -20.70 2.53
N GLY A 611 -12.36 -20.44 3.65
CA GLY A 611 -13.01 -20.36 4.97
C GLY A 611 -12.71 -21.46 5.98
N ASP A 612 -11.92 -22.49 5.62
CA ASP A 612 -11.55 -23.51 6.60
C ASP A 612 -10.33 -23.08 7.42
N LEU A 613 -10.60 -22.47 8.58
CA LEU A 613 -9.59 -22.11 9.57
C LEU A 613 -9.36 -23.22 10.61
N ALA A 614 -9.92 -24.43 10.44
CA ALA A 614 -9.71 -25.54 11.39
C ALA A 614 -8.23 -25.95 11.49
N ALA A 615 -7.45 -25.69 10.44
CA ALA A 615 -6.00 -25.86 10.48
C ALA A 615 -5.32 -25.05 11.60
N LEU A 616 -5.94 -23.95 12.06
CA LEU A 616 -5.45 -23.07 13.11
C LEU A 616 -5.90 -23.49 14.52
N HIS A 617 -6.60 -24.61 14.64
CA HIS A 617 -7.10 -25.08 15.93
C HIS A 617 -5.95 -25.42 16.89
N ALA A 618 -6.13 -25.02 18.17
CA ALA A 618 -5.21 -25.27 19.29
C ALA A 618 -3.78 -24.73 19.13
N MET A 619 -3.52 -23.85 18.16
CA MET A 619 -2.21 -23.20 18.01
C MET A 619 -1.95 -22.15 19.10
N PRO A 620 -0.69 -21.92 19.48
CA PRO A 620 -0.30 -20.84 20.40
C PRO A 620 -0.28 -19.47 19.71
N LEU A 621 -1.19 -19.23 18.76
CA LEU A 621 -1.28 -17.98 18.01
C LEU A 621 -1.55 -16.84 18.99
N ARG A 622 -0.79 -15.75 18.89
CA ARG A 622 -1.00 -14.48 19.58
C ARG A 622 -1.60 -13.44 18.64
N GLU A 623 -1.15 -13.43 17.39
CA GLU A 623 -1.57 -12.48 16.36
C GLU A 623 -1.99 -13.23 15.09
N LEU A 624 -3.18 -12.89 14.59
CA LEU A 624 -3.71 -13.35 13.32
C LEU A 624 -4.17 -12.16 12.48
N VAL A 625 -3.66 -12.06 11.25
CA VAL A 625 -4.08 -11.03 10.30
C VAL A 625 -4.78 -11.71 9.12
N LEU A 626 -6.03 -11.33 8.86
CA LEU A 626 -6.92 -11.80 7.80
C LEU A 626 -7.37 -10.65 6.90
N ALA A 627 -6.71 -9.49 6.96
CA ALA A 627 -7.17 -8.26 6.32
C ALA A 627 -7.40 -8.47 4.81
N ARG A 628 -8.56 -8.02 4.31
CA ARG A 628 -8.96 -8.06 2.89
C ARG A 628 -9.04 -9.47 2.28
N CYS A 629 -9.27 -10.50 3.09
CA CYS A 629 -9.62 -11.84 2.61
C CYS A 629 -11.06 -11.87 2.08
N THR A 630 -11.23 -11.56 0.79
CA THR A 630 -12.54 -11.31 0.19
C THR A 630 -13.45 -12.53 0.12
N ARG A 631 -12.92 -13.76 0.00
CA ARG A 631 -13.75 -15.00 -0.04
C ARG A 631 -13.99 -15.67 1.30
N LEU A 632 -13.34 -15.21 2.38
CA LEU A 632 -13.50 -15.81 3.70
C LEU A 632 -14.95 -15.64 4.18
N PRO A 633 -15.77 -16.70 4.25
CA PRO A 633 -17.19 -16.58 4.58
C PRO A 633 -17.41 -16.49 6.10
N SER A 634 -16.47 -17.03 6.88
CA SER A 634 -16.59 -17.23 8.32
C SER A 634 -15.20 -17.40 8.95
N ILE A 635 -15.11 -17.13 10.25
CA ILE A 635 -13.95 -17.47 11.10
C ILE A 635 -14.20 -18.75 11.92
N THR A 636 -15.23 -19.52 11.57
CA THR A 636 -15.50 -20.83 12.17
C THR A 636 -14.28 -21.74 12.10
N GLY A 637 -14.00 -22.47 13.19
CA GLY A 637 -12.81 -23.33 13.30
C GLY A 637 -11.58 -22.64 13.92
N LEU A 638 -11.58 -21.30 14.03
CA LEU A 638 -10.54 -20.54 14.72
C LEU A 638 -10.71 -20.65 16.25
N SER A 639 -10.20 -21.73 16.84
CA SER A 639 -10.13 -21.90 18.29
C SER A 639 -8.66 -22.04 18.70
N SER A 640 -8.04 -20.91 19.00
CA SER A 640 -6.64 -20.81 19.45
C SER A 640 -6.62 -20.12 20.82
N PRO A 641 -6.44 -20.85 21.95
CA PRO A 641 -6.60 -20.29 23.30
C PRO A 641 -5.70 -19.08 23.58
N ALA A 642 -4.51 -19.02 22.99
CA ALA A 642 -3.55 -17.93 23.18
C ALA A 642 -3.82 -16.68 22.31
N LEU A 643 -4.83 -16.72 21.41
CA LEU A 643 -5.06 -15.66 20.42
C LEU A 643 -5.42 -14.37 21.12
N ALA A 644 -4.56 -13.36 21.01
CA ALA A 644 -4.72 -12.06 21.66
C ALA A 644 -5.20 -10.98 20.68
N GLU A 645 -4.85 -11.10 19.40
CA GLU A 645 -5.10 -10.14 18.33
C GLU A 645 -5.62 -10.81 17.06
N CYS A 646 -6.71 -10.28 16.52
CA CYS A 646 -7.25 -10.67 15.23
C CYS A 646 -7.62 -9.42 14.40
N ASP A 647 -6.95 -9.22 13.26
CA ASP A 647 -7.29 -8.16 12.30
C ASP A 647 -7.93 -8.76 11.04
N ALA A 648 -9.24 -8.68 10.92
CA ALA A 648 -10.02 -9.14 9.77
C ALA A 648 -10.66 -7.98 8.99
N ARG A 649 -10.06 -6.78 9.03
CA ARG A 649 -10.61 -5.61 8.32
C ARG A 649 -10.74 -5.84 6.82
N GLY A 650 -11.84 -5.35 6.22
CA GLY A 650 -12.09 -5.43 4.79
C GLY A 650 -12.41 -6.84 4.27
N CYS A 651 -12.72 -7.81 5.13
CA CYS A 651 -13.21 -9.12 4.71
C CYS A 651 -14.63 -9.01 4.14
N GLU A 652 -14.75 -8.88 2.82
CA GLU A 652 -16.04 -8.61 2.16
C GLU A 652 -17.12 -9.67 2.40
N ASN A 653 -16.76 -10.94 2.50
CA ASN A 653 -17.73 -12.06 2.62
C ASN A 653 -17.92 -12.59 4.04
N LEU A 654 -17.30 -11.98 5.05
CA LEU A 654 -17.40 -12.47 6.41
C LEU A 654 -18.83 -12.28 6.96
N ARG A 655 -19.56 -13.37 7.21
CA ARG A 655 -21.00 -13.37 7.56
C ARG A 655 -21.34 -13.41 9.05
N GLY A 656 -20.35 -13.50 9.94
CA GLY A 656 -20.53 -13.06 11.33
C GLY A 656 -21.05 -14.07 12.37
N ASP A 657 -20.31 -15.13 12.60
CA ASP A 657 -20.42 -15.97 13.80
C ASP A 657 -19.07 -15.99 14.51
N LEU A 658 -19.00 -15.37 15.70
CA LEU A 658 -17.77 -15.28 16.49
C LEU A 658 -17.72 -16.35 17.59
N THR A 659 -18.71 -17.25 17.67
CA THR A 659 -18.74 -18.30 18.71
C THR A 659 -17.53 -19.22 18.67
N ALA A 660 -16.90 -19.38 17.50
CA ALA A 660 -15.65 -20.13 17.36
C ALA A 660 -14.49 -19.53 18.18
N LEU A 661 -14.51 -18.21 18.42
CA LEU A 661 -13.52 -17.50 19.23
C LEU A 661 -13.74 -17.66 20.73
N LYS A 662 -14.79 -18.37 21.16
CA LYS A 662 -15.03 -18.61 22.59
C LYS A 662 -13.85 -19.33 23.24
N GLY A 663 -13.43 -18.84 24.40
CA GLY A 663 -12.30 -19.40 25.16
C GLY A 663 -10.92 -18.96 24.65
N THR A 664 -10.86 -18.04 23.68
CA THR A 664 -9.61 -17.38 23.28
C THR A 664 -9.26 -16.24 24.26
N ALA A 665 -7.98 -15.89 24.35
CA ALA A 665 -7.49 -14.73 25.09
C ALA A 665 -7.63 -13.40 24.30
N LEU A 666 -8.63 -13.30 23.41
CA LEU A 666 -8.71 -12.24 22.41
C LEU A 666 -9.00 -10.89 23.06
N THR A 667 -8.01 -10.00 23.02
CA THR A 667 -8.10 -8.64 23.58
C THR A 667 -8.30 -7.57 22.52
N ARG A 668 -7.92 -7.83 21.26
CA ARG A 668 -8.08 -6.89 20.15
C ARG A 668 -8.71 -7.57 18.95
N LEU A 669 -9.79 -6.97 18.43
CA LEU A 669 -10.50 -7.46 17.25
C LEU A 669 -10.80 -6.30 16.31
N ASN A 670 -10.31 -6.37 15.08
CA ASN A 670 -10.64 -5.42 14.02
C ASN A 670 -11.49 -6.11 12.95
N LEU A 671 -12.72 -5.63 12.76
CA LEU A 671 -13.67 -6.06 11.72
C LEU A 671 -14.05 -4.89 10.80
N SER A 672 -13.38 -3.75 10.88
CA SER A 672 -13.70 -2.55 10.09
C SER A 672 -13.78 -2.86 8.59
N GLY A 673 -14.76 -2.29 7.89
CA GLY A 673 -14.96 -2.48 6.46
C GLY A 673 -15.48 -3.87 6.05
N CYS A 674 -15.91 -4.72 6.99
CA CYS A 674 -16.58 -5.97 6.65
C CYS A 674 -18.03 -5.71 6.19
N VAL A 675 -18.20 -5.43 4.89
CA VAL A 675 -19.47 -4.96 4.31
C VAL A 675 -20.62 -5.99 4.30
N ARG A 676 -20.33 -7.29 4.43
CA ARG A 676 -21.36 -8.36 4.55
C ARG A 676 -21.51 -8.93 5.95
N LEU A 677 -20.94 -8.27 6.95
CA LEU A 677 -21.09 -8.69 8.34
C LEU A 677 -22.52 -8.38 8.82
N GLU A 678 -23.32 -9.43 9.01
CA GLU A 678 -24.75 -9.31 9.37
C GLU A 678 -25.02 -9.57 10.86
N ARG A 679 -24.10 -10.24 11.56
CA ARG A 679 -24.20 -10.58 12.99
C ARG A 679 -22.80 -10.62 13.64
N ILE A 680 -22.75 -10.50 14.97
CA ILE A 680 -21.53 -10.69 15.79
C ILE A 680 -21.84 -11.57 17.01
N SER A 681 -22.62 -12.64 16.81
CA SER A 681 -23.02 -13.55 17.88
C SER A 681 -21.81 -14.14 18.61
N GLY A 682 -21.86 -14.21 19.94
CA GLY A 682 -20.78 -14.77 20.77
C GLY A 682 -19.70 -13.76 21.14
N ILE A 683 -19.79 -12.51 20.65
CA ILE A 683 -18.84 -11.45 20.99
C ILE A 683 -18.81 -11.19 22.50
N GLU A 684 -19.97 -11.27 23.17
CA GLU A 684 -20.16 -11.00 24.59
C GLU A 684 -19.37 -11.93 25.52
N GLN A 685 -18.85 -13.04 24.98
CA GLN A 685 -18.07 -14.04 25.70
C GLN A 685 -16.55 -13.82 25.56
N LEU A 686 -16.13 -12.79 24.83
CA LEU A 686 -14.73 -12.51 24.53
C LEU A 686 -14.16 -11.44 25.49
N PRO A 687 -12.91 -11.59 25.97
CA PRO A 687 -12.26 -10.65 26.88
C PRO A 687 -11.71 -9.41 26.15
N LEU A 688 -12.49 -8.82 25.24
CA LEU A 688 -12.06 -7.72 24.37
C LEU A 688 -11.75 -6.45 25.17
N ILE A 689 -10.63 -5.83 24.84
CA ILE A 689 -10.19 -4.51 25.31
C ILE A 689 -10.33 -3.47 24.19
N ASP A 690 -10.10 -3.89 22.94
CA ASP A 690 -10.15 -3.07 21.73
C ASP A 690 -11.01 -3.74 20.66
N LEU A 691 -12.00 -3.02 20.14
CA LEU A 691 -12.91 -3.49 19.12
C LEU A 691 -13.13 -2.39 18.06
N ASP A 692 -12.92 -2.74 16.80
CA ASP A 692 -13.19 -1.87 15.66
C ASP A 692 -14.23 -2.51 14.73
N LEU A 693 -15.38 -1.86 14.60
CA LEU A 693 -16.50 -2.25 13.73
C LEU A 693 -16.78 -1.19 12.66
N GLY A 694 -15.85 -0.26 12.41
CA GLY A 694 -16.11 0.88 11.53
C GLY A 694 -16.51 0.46 10.11
N GLY A 695 -17.58 1.03 9.57
CA GLY A 695 -18.08 0.74 8.21
C GLY A 695 -18.79 -0.62 8.06
N CYS A 696 -19.20 -1.26 9.16
CA CYS A 696 -19.98 -2.51 9.14
C CYS A 696 -21.49 -2.25 9.06
N ASP A 697 -21.98 -1.62 7.98
CA ASP A 697 -23.36 -1.15 7.88
C ASP A 697 -24.44 -2.24 7.92
N ARG A 698 -24.11 -3.47 7.50
CA ARG A 698 -25.07 -4.59 7.44
C ARG A 698 -25.40 -5.24 8.78
N LEU A 699 -24.71 -4.89 9.87
CA LEU A 699 -25.00 -5.43 11.20
C LEU A 699 -26.44 -5.12 11.65
N ALA A 700 -27.02 -4.01 11.18
CA ALA A 700 -28.38 -3.60 11.51
C ALA A 700 -29.45 -4.06 10.50
N ALA A 701 -29.10 -4.87 9.50
CA ALA A 701 -30.06 -5.34 8.50
C ALA A 701 -31.13 -6.26 9.14
N PRO A 702 -32.44 -6.03 8.85
CA PRO A 702 -33.51 -6.88 9.35
C PRO A 702 -33.41 -8.30 8.79
N GLU A 703 -33.65 -9.31 9.62
CA GLU A 703 -33.64 -10.73 9.21
C GLU A 703 -34.81 -11.07 8.28
N MET A 704 -35.96 -10.42 8.49
CA MET A 704 -37.22 -10.59 7.75
C MET A 704 -38.00 -9.26 7.76
N PRO A 705 -38.82 -8.95 6.75
CA PRO A 705 -39.72 -7.80 6.79
C PRO A 705 -40.65 -7.87 8.01
N GLY A 706 -40.57 -6.89 8.92
CA GLY A 706 -41.46 -6.78 10.09
C GLY A 706 -40.92 -7.29 11.43
N VAL A 707 -39.73 -7.90 11.48
CA VAL A 707 -39.10 -8.33 12.75
C VAL A 707 -38.07 -7.30 13.22
N ARG A 708 -38.31 -6.66 14.37
CA ARG A 708 -37.31 -5.78 15.01
C ARG A 708 -36.24 -6.63 15.69
N LYS A 709 -35.01 -6.62 15.19
CA LYS A 709 -33.83 -7.14 15.90
C LYS A 709 -33.43 -6.18 17.03
N PRO A 710 -32.85 -6.68 18.15
CA PRO A 710 -32.08 -5.82 19.04
C PRO A 710 -30.94 -5.17 18.26
N THR A 711 -30.67 -3.88 18.53
CA THR A 711 -29.59 -3.14 17.87
C THR A 711 -28.24 -3.85 18.09
N PRO A 712 -27.29 -3.81 17.13
CA PRO A 712 -25.97 -4.42 17.31
C PRO A 712 -25.27 -3.99 18.60
N LEU A 713 -25.55 -2.77 19.08
CA LEU A 713 -25.04 -2.23 20.34
C LEU A 713 -25.47 -3.03 21.59
N HIS A 714 -26.65 -3.65 21.60
CA HIS A 714 -27.07 -4.51 22.72
C HIS A 714 -26.18 -5.75 22.86
N GLN A 715 -25.60 -6.26 21.76
CA GLN A 715 -24.65 -7.37 21.82
C GLN A 715 -23.31 -6.94 22.42
N LEU A 716 -22.96 -5.66 22.31
CA LEU A 716 -21.73 -5.10 22.88
C LEU A 716 -21.85 -4.82 24.39
N ALA A 717 -23.06 -4.61 24.91
CA ALA A 717 -23.31 -4.22 26.31
C ALA A 717 -22.73 -5.19 27.36
N GLY A 718 -22.52 -6.46 26.99
CA GLY A 718 -21.91 -7.49 27.84
C GLY A 718 -20.38 -7.43 27.96
N LEU A 719 -19.70 -6.59 27.18
CA LEU A 719 -18.23 -6.54 27.10
C LEU A 719 -17.59 -5.71 28.23
N ALA A 720 -17.64 -6.20 29.47
CA ALA A 720 -17.18 -5.46 30.66
C ALA A 720 -15.69 -5.00 30.60
N SER A 721 -14.85 -5.73 29.88
CA SER A 721 -13.41 -5.42 29.69
C SER A 721 -13.13 -4.41 28.59
N LEU A 722 -14.12 -4.05 27.77
CA LEU A 722 -13.92 -3.18 26.62
C LEU A 722 -13.51 -1.76 27.07
N ARG A 723 -12.46 -1.23 26.43
CA ARG A 723 -11.91 0.11 26.72
C ARG A 723 -11.84 1.00 25.50
N ARG A 724 -11.71 0.42 24.31
CA ARG A 724 -11.63 1.13 23.03
C ARG A 724 -12.65 0.52 22.08
N LEU A 725 -13.50 1.38 21.53
CA LEU A 725 -14.52 1.00 20.56
C LEU A 725 -14.51 2.00 19.40
N SER A 726 -14.41 1.49 18.17
CA SER A 726 -14.62 2.26 16.95
C SER A 726 -15.89 1.76 16.26
N LEU A 727 -16.80 2.69 16.00
CA LEU A 727 -18.01 2.52 15.21
C LEU A 727 -18.03 3.47 14.01
N ALA A 728 -16.86 4.00 13.62
CA ALA A 728 -16.74 5.00 12.58
C ALA A 728 -17.48 4.59 11.29
N LYS A 729 -18.22 5.52 10.67
CA LYS A 729 -18.96 5.31 9.42
C LYS A 729 -20.05 4.25 9.48
N CYS A 730 -20.52 3.88 10.67
CA CYS A 730 -21.69 3.01 10.82
C CYS A 730 -22.98 3.83 10.80
N SER A 731 -23.77 3.67 9.74
CA SER A 731 -25.05 4.38 9.52
C SER A 731 -26.18 3.96 10.47
N TRP A 732 -26.02 2.85 11.18
CA TRP A 732 -27.03 2.30 12.09
C TRP A 732 -26.85 2.72 13.56
N VAL A 733 -25.80 3.46 13.87
CA VAL A 733 -25.52 3.95 15.21
C VAL A 733 -26.42 5.16 15.46
N ARG A 734 -27.52 4.94 16.19
CA ARG A 734 -28.49 6.00 16.52
C ARG A 734 -28.66 6.15 18.03
N ASP A 735 -29.06 5.06 18.71
CA ASP A 735 -29.23 5.01 20.16
C ASP A 735 -27.99 4.42 20.85
N LEU A 736 -27.27 5.24 21.60
CA LEU A 736 -26.07 4.85 22.34
C LEU A 736 -26.35 4.33 23.76
N ALA A 737 -27.61 4.35 24.21
CA ALA A 737 -27.99 3.88 25.55
C ALA A 737 -27.48 2.46 25.88
N PRO A 738 -27.45 1.49 24.95
CA PRO A 738 -26.91 0.16 25.24
C PRO A 738 -25.43 0.14 25.59
N LEU A 739 -24.67 1.16 25.21
CA LEU A 739 -23.25 1.27 25.58
C LEU A 739 -23.07 1.76 27.02
N ALA A 740 -24.08 2.39 27.64
CA ALA A 740 -23.99 3.07 28.95
C ALA A 740 -23.44 2.18 30.10
N SER A 741 -23.59 0.86 30.00
CA SER A 741 -23.07 -0.10 30.98
C SER A 741 -21.56 -0.40 30.84
N LEU A 742 -20.93 0.06 29.75
CA LEU A 742 -19.52 -0.20 29.45
C LEU A 742 -18.60 0.81 30.13
N ARG A 743 -17.32 0.41 30.27
CA ARG A 743 -16.27 1.27 30.85
C ARG A 743 -15.30 1.75 29.76
N LEU A 744 -15.83 2.31 28.68
CA LEU A 744 -15.03 2.81 27.56
C LEU A 744 -14.18 4.01 27.97
N THR A 745 -12.93 4.02 27.52
CA THR A 745 -11.97 5.13 27.65
C THR A 745 -11.78 5.87 26.33
N ARG A 746 -11.98 5.18 25.20
CA ARG A 746 -12.00 5.80 23.86
C ARG A 746 -13.18 5.28 23.06
N LEU A 747 -13.89 6.21 22.42
CA LEU A 747 -14.99 5.92 21.52
C LEU A 747 -14.83 6.75 20.24
N ASP A 748 -14.82 6.09 19.09
CA ASP A 748 -14.80 6.73 17.77
C ASP A 748 -16.14 6.51 17.07
N LEU A 749 -16.87 7.61 16.82
CA LEU A 749 -18.14 7.65 16.10
C LEU A 749 -18.01 8.41 14.77
N SER A 750 -16.79 8.68 14.30
CA SER A 750 -16.56 9.54 13.14
C SER A 750 -17.32 9.05 11.91
N GLY A 751 -18.10 9.93 11.27
CA GLY A 751 -18.92 9.61 10.10
C GLY A 751 -20.21 8.84 10.39
N CYS A 752 -20.62 8.68 11.66
CA CYS A 752 -21.96 8.18 12.00
C CYS A 752 -23.03 9.26 11.76
N GLY A 753 -24.18 8.90 11.18
CA GLY A 753 -25.31 9.80 10.96
C GLY A 753 -26.54 9.45 11.81
N ASP A 754 -27.53 10.34 11.89
CA ASP A 754 -28.77 10.18 12.66
C ASP A 754 -28.55 9.85 14.17
N LEU A 755 -27.53 10.45 14.80
CA LEU A 755 -27.29 10.28 16.24
C LEU A 755 -28.37 11.04 17.04
N ASP A 756 -29.44 10.35 17.39
CA ASP A 756 -30.64 10.86 18.08
C ASP A 756 -30.33 11.28 19.55
N GLY A 757 -29.59 12.38 19.71
CA GLY A 757 -29.78 13.41 20.74
C GLY A 757 -29.61 13.12 22.24
N ASP A 758 -29.28 11.92 22.72
CA ASP A 758 -28.98 11.71 24.16
C ASP A 758 -27.59 11.10 24.42
N LEU A 759 -26.58 11.96 24.55
CA LEU A 759 -25.21 11.58 24.92
C LEU A 759 -25.04 11.38 26.43
N LYS A 760 -26.08 11.53 27.27
CA LYS A 760 -25.96 11.36 28.73
C LYS A 760 -25.45 9.98 29.12
N GLY A 761 -25.81 8.95 28.35
CA GLY A 761 -25.29 7.60 28.56
C GLY A 761 -23.78 7.50 28.45
N LEU A 762 -23.15 8.35 27.63
CA LEU A 762 -21.69 8.41 27.48
C LEU A 762 -21.00 9.08 28.68
N ALA A 763 -21.65 10.03 29.35
CA ALA A 763 -21.06 10.72 30.50
C ALA A 763 -20.99 9.87 31.77
N LEU A 764 -21.73 8.76 31.82
CA LEU A 764 -21.61 7.78 32.90
C LEU A 764 -20.35 6.91 32.77
N MET A 765 -19.64 6.98 31.64
CA MET A 765 -18.43 6.20 31.36
C MET A 765 -17.15 6.96 31.75
N PRO A 766 -16.04 6.26 32.03
CA PRO A 766 -14.71 6.85 32.18
C PRO A 766 -14.09 7.23 30.82
N LEU A 767 -14.87 7.90 29.95
CA LEU A 767 -14.51 8.21 28.58
C LEU A 767 -13.52 9.38 28.52
N GLU A 768 -12.28 9.13 28.08
CA GLU A 768 -11.21 10.13 27.96
C GLU A 768 -11.11 10.72 26.54
N PHE A 769 -11.49 9.96 25.52
CA PHE A 769 -11.44 10.36 24.11
C PHE A 769 -12.76 10.05 23.42
N LEU A 770 -13.30 11.05 22.72
CA LEU A 770 -14.48 10.92 21.86
C LEU A 770 -14.22 11.60 20.51
N ASP A 771 -14.43 10.87 19.42
CA ASP A 771 -14.37 11.41 18.06
C ASP A 771 -15.78 11.45 17.43
N LEU A 772 -16.20 12.65 17.04
CA LEU A 772 -17.48 12.96 16.38
C LEU A 772 -17.27 13.60 15.00
N THR A 773 -16.09 13.39 14.39
CA THR A 773 -15.76 13.96 13.09
C THR A 773 -16.77 13.54 12.03
N ASN A 774 -17.31 14.50 11.26
CA ASN A 774 -18.29 14.29 10.19
C ASN A 774 -19.57 13.55 10.63
N CYS A 775 -19.94 13.60 11.91
CA CYS A 775 -21.24 13.09 12.34
C CYS A 775 -22.38 13.99 11.87
N SER A 776 -23.54 13.42 11.54
CA SER A 776 -24.73 14.20 11.20
C SER A 776 -25.82 14.14 12.27
N ASP A 777 -26.69 15.15 12.27
CA ASP A 777 -27.91 15.23 13.08
C ASP A 777 -27.66 15.25 14.60
N LEU A 778 -26.47 15.71 15.02
CA LEU A 778 -26.18 15.98 16.42
C LEU A 778 -26.81 17.32 16.84
N ASP A 779 -27.91 17.24 17.58
CA ASP A 779 -28.65 18.42 18.01
C ASP A 779 -27.97 19.22 19.12
N ALA A 780 -27.26 18.58 20.04
CA ALA A 780 -26.44 19.23 21.07
C ALA A 780 -25.49 18.21 21.70
N LEU A 781 -24.44 18.69 22.37
CA LEU A 781 -23.60 17.84 23.24
C LEU A 781 -24.15 17.71 24.67
N THR A 782 -25.46 17.93 24.83
CA THR A 782 -26.14 17.85 26.13
C THR A 782 -25.94 16.47 26.73
N GLY A 783 -25.58 16.41 28.00
CA GLY A 783 -25.25 15.18 28.71
C GLY A 783 -23.76 14.93 28.86
N LEU A 784 -22.88 15.55 28.07
CA LEU A 784 -21.42 15.41 28.20
C LEU A 784 -20.79 16.37 29.22
N GLU A 785 -21.58 17.18 29.92
CA GLU A 785 -21.12 18.22 30.86
C GLU A 785 -20.26 17.62 31.97
N ASN A 786 -20.57 16.40 32.40
CA ASN A 786 -19.84 15.70 33.47
C ASN A 786 -18.95 14.55 32.96
N ALA A 787 -18.86 14.34 31.65
CA ALA A 787 -18.00 13.29 31.09
C ALA A 787 -16.51 13.61 31.37
N PRO A 788 -15.68 12.63 31.78
CA PRO A 788 -14.26 12.82 32.10
C PRO A 788 -13.36 12.89 30.83
N LEU A 789 -13.83 13.60 29.80
CA LEU A 789 -13.13 13.74 28.52
C LEU A 789 -11.87 14.59 28.67
N LYS A 790 -10.76 14.10 28.11
CA LYS A 790 -9.50 14.82 27.93
C LYS A 790 -9.36 15.35 26.51
N ARG A 791 -9.94 14.66 25.53
CA ARG A 791 -9.92 15.06 24.12
C ARG A 791 -11.25 14.76 23.46
N LEU A 792 -11.79 15.77 22.77
CA LEU A 792 -13.02 15.70 22.02
C LEU A 792 -12.78 16.27 20.62
N VAL A 793 -13.04 15.47 19.58
CA VAL A 793 -12.90 15.87 18.18
C VAL A 793 -14.29 16.06 17.59
N VAL A 794 -14.58 17.26 17.07
CA VAL A 794 -15.88 17.64 16.50
C VAL A 794 -15.65 18.42 15.20
N ARG A 795 -14.97 17.79 14.23
CA ARG A 795 -14.69 18.39 12.92
C ARG A 795 -15.79 18.07 11.93
N GLY A 796 -16.36 19.06 11.26
CA GLY A 796 -17.35 18.82 10.19
C GLY A 796 -18.68 18.17 10.64
N ALA A 797 -18.97 18.13 11.95
CA ALA A 797 -20.22 17.58 12.46
C ALA A 797 -21.41 18.52 12.15
N SER A 798 -22.43 18.04 11.45
CA SER A 798 -23.61 18.84 11.13
C SER A 798 -24.59 18.87 12.32
N GLY A 799 -25.27 20.01 12.50
CA GLY A 799 -26.20 20.22 13.62
C GLY A 799 -25.58 20.86 14.87
N ILE A 800 -24.27 20.74 15.08
CA ILE A 800 -23.55 21.32 16.23
C ILE A 800 -23.01 22.71 15.88
N SER A 801 -23.59 23.77 16.48
CA SER A 801 -23.08 25.14 16.38
C SER A 801 -22.34 25.57 17.66
N GLY A 802 -21.63 26.70 17.63
CA GLY A 802 -20.85 27.18 18.78
C GLY A 802 -21.63 27.27 20.10
N LYS A 803 -22.93 27.59 20.04
CA LYS A 803 -23.83 27.62 21.22
C LYS A 803 -24.17 26.22 21.76
N LYS A 804 -24.17 25.21 20.90
CA LYS A 804 -24.45 23.81 21.24
C LYS A 804 -23.23 23.09 21.84
N LEU A 805 -22.06 23.75 21.84
CA LEU A 805 -20.83 23.32 22.51
C LEU A 805 -20.66 23.94 23.91
N GLU A 806 -21.46 24.94 24.27
CA GLU A 806 -21.46 25.58 25.61
C GLU A 806 -21.46 24.58 26.78
N PRO A 807 -22.18 23.44 26.75
CA PRO A 807 -22.20 22.51 27.88
C PRO A 807 -20.84 21.87 28.21
N VAL A 808 -19.91 21.82 27.25
CA VAL A 808 -18.55 21.25 27.45
C VAL A 808 -17.44 22.30 27.39
N LEU A 809 -17.76 23.55 27.01
CA LEU A 809 -16.83 24.66 27.01
C LEU A 809 -16.48 25.08 28.44
N GLY A 810 -15.19 25.20 28.74
CA GLY A 810 -14.70 25.64 30.06
C GLY A 810 -14.11 24.54 30.96
N LYS A 811 -14.03 23.29 30.48
CA LYS A 811 -13.25 22.23 31.15
C LYS A 811 -11.74 22.49 30.97
N PRO A 812 -10.96 22.69 32.05
CA PRO A 812 -9.56 23.12 31.97
C PRO A 812 -8.64 22.11 31.29
N ASP A 813 -8.96 20.82 31.36
CA ASP A 813 -8.15 19.72 30.82
C ASP A 813 -8.69 19.11 29.51
N LEU A 814 -9.73 19.71 28.92
CA LEU A 814 -10.38 19.22 27.71
C LEU A 814 -9.82 19.92 26.46
N VAL A 815 -9.15 19.16 25.60
CA VAL A 815 -8.77 19.62 24.25
C VAL A 815 -9.95 19.39 23.31
N ILE A 816 -10.50 20.47 22.76
CA ILE A 816 -11.54 20.41 21.73
C ILE A 816 -10.92 20.76 20.37
N GLU A 817 -10.94 19.79 19.45
CA GLU A 817 -10.57 19.99 18.06
C GLU A 817 -11.85 20.21 17.25
N ARG A 818 -12.05 21.43 16.76
CA ARG A 818 -13.20 21.83 15.94
C ARG A 818 -12.87 21.86 14.47
#